data_AF-A0A0Q4RR82-F1
#
_entry.id   AF-A0A0Q4RR82-F1
#
_cell.length_a   1.000
_cell.length_b   1.000
_cell.length_c   1.000
_cell.angle_alpha   90.00
_cell.angle_beta   90.00
_cell.angle_gamma   90.00
#
_symmetry.space_group_name_H-M   'P 1'
#
loop_
_entity.id
_entity.type
_entity.pdbx_description
1 polymer ?
#
loop_
_entity_poly.entity_id
_entity_poly.type
_entity_poly.pdbx_seq_one_letter_code
_entity_poly.pdbx_strand_id
1 'polypeptide(L)'
;MPAARICSLAEVAHLLPPDCALAERLREDTNSLDEATAIVITGPWRCPELHLPDMLGQGSPLRHLLDPETQSSALRTLVLILVEGDLDIDGALTGHDDDGEPPCLVVLGSARMHNLILCEASLHVRGDLVVQDLLWGDGISTALQVHGHLQARVALLADAFQVQMASTMHVEFLMDEVSGVPHLAEFSSEIVDAVFPLEFHDGINAGEKGLGLMLDRDSVIAAVRAGTNATRTSEEIHTLLPIDTSLCPGGALTAEHLLQLLRTPLIAHKEHTASGWFKQTDFYLCRRHVDAEGDQRADNVFITVWKTWDFYISVEHVPEAKGLLARWTAFRQRRTIPTHPELTVAYRSYTDGQPGEWGVLGGMDAPDVVADPAQAEARAACQNAWRGVLDYVRKAVGQHKAHYPLYQQVQAELTAWHVEDFTSLPVFTERYNDWWDSDKNGHWQGEVWVGARQPCMHDGEPWGRALKFGWQNGSPAHGDYDDAHSTYQIDVDEARNGPALVEFTYAQRQSEARVSVPRGAADHWTRLLRFYRLVQARLHDAHEQEQAREAEARRIEAAVHLLAAPPLASDVPDAAIFPLELMTLSAQWQTDGQAYVAAIRAHQLAMDARALRGDDEDDAVGVTGSDGQQDGQVEQESPESQDEEEALPSDPRKATAPTVLQLARVVYAHADEDLGERFRQRFAFAPDAYVKRAANAGRFIGPVIALDDGRVLARIGPAYDDAAHWVALHGVRHTPLTALRGLGHSHDRQIFAQSDGQQVTTHRGFEGPVIARFDLPRGNEGLPSDVAVAAGPLGQRCDELIPFNDGQRVLLLNPTGVYLLTAAGSGTGVQRLHPQTFEEDGPYTWPKNQMDDEVDGQTITTLALDMLHMALSRDERHIAVGDQDSRHILLDARGAVVAEYDTLSSYPHHAAFSHDSTRLFANSCHMYWGATLSASVDHPPLQPAGSDQLETPPLDESCRVYASVTEPGLVILGDADGYLHAIGDDGRPLWRHHIGSTISGIDISPDGNTLCAASYGGYLVQLERSEAGMDLYSIGTSPYVETSRWIFWKDEATPLRW
;
A
#
# COMPACT_ATOMS: atom_id res chain seq x y z
N MET A 1 18.62 -42.33 4.53
CA MET A 1 17.30 -41.70 4.58
C MET A 1 17.20 -41.08 5.97
N PRO A 2 17.12 -39.75 6.06
CA PRO A 2 16.85 -39.10 7.34
C PRO A 2 15.48 -39.56 7.85
N ALA A 3 15.31 -39.61 9.17
CA ALA A 3 14.02 -39.89 9.80
C ALA A 3 13.47 -38.55 10.31
N ALA A 4 12.23 -38.20 9.93
CA ALA A 4 11.54 -37.03 10.45
C ALA A 4 10.42 -37.44 11.39
N ARG A 5 10.21 -36.68 12.47
CA ARG A 5 9.09 -36.85 13.39
C ARG A 5 8.59 -35.51 13.89
N ILE A 6 7.31 -35.44 14.22
CA ILE A 6 6.68 -34.29 14.87
C ILE A 6 6.65 -34.55 16.38
N CYS A 7 6.96 -33.55 17.18
CA CYS A 7 6.85 -33.60 18.64
C CYS A 7 6.51 -32.23 19.23
N SER A 8 6.16 -32.20 20.51
CA SER A 8 6.03 -30.94 21.24
C SER A 8 7.39 -30.23 21.35
N LEU A 9 7.39 -28.89 21.35
CA LEU A 9 8.61 -28.11 21.55
C LEU A 9 9.29 -28.45 22.89
N ALA A 10 8.50 -28.70 23.94
CA ALA A 10 8.98 -29.09 25.27
C ALA A 10 9.85 -30.37 25.26
N GLU A 11 9.53 -31.34 24.40
CA GLU A 11 10.30 -32.57 24.26
C GLU A 11 11.72 -32.33 23.74
N VAL A 12 11.93 -31.27 22.95
CA VAL A 12 13.19 -30.99 22.26
C VAL A 12 13.89 -29.72 22.73
N ALA A 13 13.25 -28.95 23.62
CA ALA A 13 13.81 -27.72 24.17
C ALA A 13 15.21 -27.92 24.80
N HIS A 14 15.48 -29.08 25.40
CA HIS A 14 16.79 -29.43 25.96
C HIS A 14 17.89 -29.66 24.92
N LEU A 15 17.52 -29.83 23.65
CA LEU A 15 18.44 -29.97 22.51
C LEU A 15 18.76 -28.61 21.86
N LEU A 16 17.97 -27.58 22.17
CA LEU A 16 18.20 -26.24 21.64
C LEU A 16 19.50 -25.66 22.21
N PRO A 17 20.35 -25.07 21.35
CA PRO A 17 21.49 -24.28 21.79
C PRO A 17 21.02 -23.15 22.72
N PRO A 18 21.71 -22.92 23.86
CA PRO A 18 21.25 -21.96 24.88
C PRO A 18 21.25 -20.51 24.39
N ASP A 19 21.93 -20.24 23.29
CA ASP A 19 22.07 -18.95 22.64
C ASP A 19 21.15 -18.78 21.42
N CYS A 20 20.34 -19.78 21.02
CA CYS A 20 19.40 -19.59 19.92
C CYS A 20 18.21 -18.70 20.29
N ALA A 21 17.70 -17.93 19.32
CA ALA A 21 16.60 -16.98 19.52
C ALA A 21 15.37 -17.63 20.18
N LEU A 22 15.04 -18.87 19.81
CA LEU A 22 13.95 -19.62 20.42
C LEU A 22 14.23 -20.01 21.88
N ALA A 23 15.48 -20.32 22.24
CA ALA A 23 15.89 -20.62 23.62
C ALA A 23 15.98 -19.35 24.50
N GLU A 24 16.27 -18.19 23.91
CA GLU A 24 16.12 -16.88 24.57
C GLU A 24 14.65 -16.59 24.88
N ARG A 25 13.76 -16.70 23.89
CA ARG A 25 12.31 -16.52 24.06
C ARG A 25 11.72 -17.45 25.14
N LEU A 26 12.05 -18.74 25.11
CA LEU A 26 11.60 -19.73 26.12
C LEU A 26 12.05 -19.39 27.55
N ARG A 27 13.11 -18.58 27.74
CA ARG A 27 13.57 -18.12 29.06
C ARG A 27 12.80 -16.88 29.54
N GLU A 28 12.39 -16.03 28.62
CA GLU A 28 11.68 -14.78 28.92
C GLU A 28 10.19 -15.01 29.15
N ASP A 29 9.58 -15.92 28.40
CA ASP A 29 8.20 -16.36 28.59
C ASP A 29 8.10 -17.89 28.50
N THR A 30 7.94 -18.53 29.66
CA THR A 30 7.96 -19.99 29.78
C THR A 30 6.62 -20.63 29.44
N ASN A 31 5.53 -19.84 29.32
CA ASN A 31 4.17 -20.36 29.14
C ASN A 31 3.61 -20.10 27.72
N SER A 32 4.22 -19.22 26.92
CA SER A 32 3.69 -18.84 25.60
C SER A 32 3.80 -19.91 24.51
N LEU A 33 4.58 -20.97 24.74
CA LEU A 33 4.90 -21.98 23.73
C LEU A 33 4.52 -23.42 24.13
N ASP A 34 3.66 -23.60 25.14
CA ASP A 34 3.23 -24.91 25.64
C ASP A 34 2.48 -25.75 24.59
N GLU A 35 1.86 -25.09 23.60
CA GLU A 35 1.15 -25.74 22.47
C GLU A 35 1.99 -25.78 21.18
N ALA A 36 3.24 -25.31 21.22
CA ALA A 36 4.11 -25.23 20.05
C ALA A 36 4.68 -26.59 19.63
N THR A 37 4.77 -26.80 18.32
CA THR A 37 5.27 -28.04 17.72
C THR A 37 6.63 -27.85 17.07
N ALA A 38 7.39 -28.94 17.02
CA ALA A 38 8.69 -29.01 16.40
C ALA A 38 8.80 -30.24 15.49
N ILE A 39 9.49 -30.07 14.35
CA ILE A 39 9.88 -31.18 13.47
C ILE A 39 11.33 -31.51 13.73
N VAL A 40 11.62 -32.75 14.11
CA VAL A 40 12.99 -33.25 14.30
C VAL A 40 13.38 -34.17 13.15
N ILE A 41 14.50 -33.85 12.52
CA ILE A 41 15.11 -34.63 11.44
C ILE A 41 16.42 -35.22 11.95
N THR A 42 16.47 -36.54 12.11
CA THR A 42 17.66 -37.23 12.63
C THR A 42 18.54 -37.75 11.49
N GLY A 43 19.81 -37.34 11.50
CA GLY A 43 20.83 -37.69 10.50
C GLY A 43 20.97 -36.66 9.37
N PRO A 44 21.97 -36.80 8.48
CA PRO A 44 22.18 -35.87 7.38
C PRO A 44 20.96 -35.79 6.46
N TRP A 45 20.52 -34.58 6.16
CA TRP A 45 19.37 -34.30 5.31
C TRP A 45 19.79 -33.52 4.07
N ARG A 46 19.35 -34.02 2.92
CA ARG A 46 19.49 -33.34 1.64
C ARG A 46 18.12 -33.10 1.01
N CYS A 47 17.85 -31.89 0.56
CA CYS A 47 16.63 -31.53 -0.14
C CYS A 47 16.91 -30.57 -1.31
N PRO A 48 16.02 -30.50 -2.32
CA PRO A 48 16.17 -29.55 -3.41
C PRO A 48 16.05 -28.10 -2.96
N GLU A 49 15.09 -27.79 -2.10
CA GLU A 49 14.80 -26.45 -1.58
C GLU A 49 14.10 -26.56 -0.23
N LEU A 50 14.00 -25.43 0.48
CA LEU A 50 13.26 -25.34 1.74
C LEU A 50 12.67 -23.94 1.89
N HIS A 51 11.35 -23.85 1.97
CA HIS A 51 10.62 -22.61 2.19
C HIS A 51 9.94 -22.66 3.54
N LEU A 52 10.30 -21.73 4.43
CA LEU A 52 9.84 -21.71 5.81
C LEU A 52 8.36 -21.27 5.98
N PRO A 53 7.78 -20.42 5.12
CA PRO A 53 6.33 -20.17 5.15
C PRO A 53 5.52 -21.41 4.70
N ASP A 54 5.94 -22.03 3.59
CA ASP A 54 5.24 -23.16 2.96
C ASP A 54 5.79 -24.55 3.34
N MET A 55 6.18 -24.76 4.61
CA MET A 55 6.95 -25.95 5.02
C MET A 55 6.28 -27.29 4.69
N LEU A 56 4.95 -27.32 4.60
CA LEU A 56 4.16 -28.53 4.32
C LEU A 56 3.24 -28.35 3.09
N GLY A 57 3.49 -27.32 2.28
CA GLY A 57 2.83 -27.10 0.99
C GLY A 57 2.96 -28.31 0.05
N GLN A 58 2.11 -28.38 -0.97
CA GLN A 58 2.22 -29.44 -1.98
C GLN A 58 3.58 -29.36 -2.67
N GLY A 59 4.35 -30.47 -2.64
CA GLY A 59 5.70 -30.52 -3.20
C GLY A 59 6.83 -30.21 -2.22
N SER A 60 6.53 -29.79 -0.97
CA SER A 60 7.57 -29.56 0.04
C SER A 60 8.39 -30.84 0.32
N PRO A 61 9.74 -30.76 0.31
CA PRO A 61 10.60 -31.88 0.69
C PRO A 61 10.38 -32.38 2.12
N LEU A 62 9.96 -31.51 3.03
CA LEU A 62 9.61 -31.85 4.41
C LEU A 62 8.36 -32.73 4.47
N ARG A 63 7.35 -32.41 3.65
CA ARG A 63 6.11 -33.21 3.57
C ARG A 63 6.37 -34.65 3.15
N HIS A 64 7.36 -34.87 2.27
CA HIS A 64 7.77 -36.20 1.81
C HIS A 64 8.48 -37.05 2.88
N LEU A 65 8.97 -36.43 3.95
CA LEU A 65 9.65 -37.12 5.05
C LEU A 65 8.70 -37.51 6.19
N LEU A 66 7.49 -36.95 6.23
CA LEU A 66 6.51 -37.15 7.29
C LEU A 66 5.41 -38.13 6.86
N ASP A 67 4.96 -38.99 7.78
CA ASP A 67 3.89 -39.95 7.51
C ASP A 67 2.55 -39.23 7.26
N PRO A 68 1.73 -39.66 6.27
CA PRO A 68 0.47 -39.00 5.91
C PRO A 68 -0.51 -38.81 7.07
N GLU A 69 -0.56 -39.76 8.02
CA GLU A 69 -1.42 -39.69 9.21
C GLU A 69 -1.00 -38.59 10.20
N THR A 70 0.25 -38.11 10.14
CA THR A 70 0.80 -37.07 11.01
C THR A 70 0.74 -35.66 10.39
N GLN A 71 0.23 -35.52 9.16
CA GLN A 71 0.21 -34.25 8.41
C GLN A 71 -0.91 -33.30 8.85
N SER A 72 -1.96 -33.77 9.54
CA SER A 72 -3.19 -33.01 9.80
C SER A 72 -3.22 -32.24 11.13
N SER A 73 -2.45 -32.64 12.16
CA SER A 73 -2.58 -32.06 13.52
C SER A 73 -1.49 -31.04 13.92
N ALA A 74 -0.54 -30.72 13.04
CA ALA A 74 0.72 -30.04 13.41
C ALA A 74 0.93 -28.66 12.77
N LEU A 75 -0.07 -28.12 12.08
CA LEU A 75 0.13 -27.02 11.13
C LEU A 75 -0.04 -25.62 11.73
N ARG A 76 -0.82 -25.45 12.82
CA ARG A 76 -1.12 -24.11 13.37
C ARG A 76 -0.12 -23.60 14.41
N THR A 77 0.85 -24.41 14.85
CA THR A 77 1.79 -24.04 15.93
C THR A 77 3.25 -24.45 15.68
N LEU A 78 3.64 -24.71 14.43
CA LEU A 78 5.00 -25.12 14.10
C LEU A 78 5.96 -23.93 14.21
N VAL A 79 6.82 -23.96 15.23
CA VAL A 79 7.79 -22.87 15.50
C VAL A 79 9.25 -23.29 15.29
N LEU A 80 9.52 -24.59 15.12
CA LEU A 80 10.88 -25.15 15.06
C LEU A 80 11.03 -26.30 14.05
N ILE A 81 12.04 -26.19 13.19
CA ILE A 81 12.67 -27.34 12.52
C ILE A 81 14.05 -27.58 13.16
N LEU A 82 14.27 -28.79 13.68
CA LEU A 82 15.54 -29.20 14.28
C LEU A 82 16.18 -30.32 13.44
N VAL A 83 17.34 -30.05 12.86
CA VAL A 83 18.14 -31.02 12.11
C VAL A 83 19.28 -31.52 13.01
N GLU A 84 19.18 -32.78 13.46
CA GLU A 84 20.23 -33.48 14.20
C GLU A 84 21.26 -34.10 13.23
N GLY A 85 21.97 -33.24 12.50
CA GLY A 85 22.94 -33.63 11.49
C GLY A 85 23.30 -32.48 10.56
N ASP A 86 23.93 -32.81 9.43
CA ASP A 86 24.24 -31.84 8.39
C ASP A 86 23.02 -31.60 7.49
N LEU A 87 22.87 -30.36 7.02
CA LEU A 87 21.83 -29.94 6.06
C LEU A 87 22.47 -29.55 4.72
N ASP A 88 22.03 -30.15 3.63
CA ASP A 88 22.50 -29.84 2.27
C ASP A 88 21.29 -29.51 1.37
N ILE A 89 21.17 -28.25 0.95
CA ILE A 89 20.08 -27.77 0.09
C ILE A 89 20.67 -27.51 -1.29
N ASP A 90 20.17 -28.19 -2.32
CA ASP A 90 20.69 -28.03 -3.68
C ASP A 90 20.37 -26.62 -4.27
N GLY A 91 19.25 -26.03 -3.86
CA GLY A 91 18.74 -24.72 -4.26
C GLY A 91 18.64 -23.73 -3.09
N ALA A 92 17.44 -23.18 -2.87
CA ALA A 92 17.21 -22.06 -1.96
C ALA A 92 16.65 -22.47 -0.60
N LEU A 93 17.09 -21.78 0.45
CA LEU A 93 16.39 -21.65 1.73
C LEU A 93 15.78 -20.25 1.80
N THR A 94 14.45 -20.13 1.91
CA THR A 94 13.78 -18.82 2.03
C THR A 94 12.86 -18.75 3.25
N GLY A 95 12.99 -17.71 4.07
CA GLY A 95 11.98 -17.25 5.02
C GLY A 95 11.43 -15.90 4.60
N HIS A 96 10.12 -15.69 4.73
CA HIS A 96 9.41 -14.43 4.48
C HIS A 96 8.18 -14.35 5.41
N ASP A 97 7.70 -13.14 5.64
CA ASP A 97 6.51 -12.76 6.42
C ASP A 97 5.21 -13.47 5.97
N ASP A 98 4.64 -14.25 6.88
CA ASP A 98 3.21 -14.54 6.97
C ASP A 98 2.80 -14.00 8.36
N ASP A 99 1.54 -13.54 8.54
CA ASP A 99 0.96 -12.93 9.77
C ASP A 99 1.05 -13.80 11.09
N GLY A 100 1.94 -14.79 11.17
CA GLY A 100 2.22 -15.67 12.30
C GLY A 100 3.62 -15.53 12.91
N GLU A 101 3.96 -16.44 13.84
CA GLU A 101 5.27 -16.41 14.50
C GLU A 101 6.43 -16.80 13.56
N PRO A 102 7.57 -16.09 13.59
CA PRO A 102 8.68 -16.34 12.67
C PRO A 102 9.29 -17.73 12.92
N PRO A 103 9.31 -18.61 11.92
CA PRO A 103 9.81 -19.98 12.10
C PRO A 103 11.32 -20.01 12.39
N CYS A 104 11.71 -20.92 13.28
CA CYS A 104 13.11 -21.14 13.64
C CYS A 104 13.65 -22.45 13.02
N LEU A 105 14.76 -22.37 12.28
CA LEU A 105 15.51 -23.54 11.80
C LEU A 105 16.80 -23.69 12.59
N VAL A 106 17.01 -24.84 13.23
CA VAL A 106 18.21 -25.18 14.01
C VAL A 106 18.90 -26.38 13.40
N VAL A 107 20.16 -26.23 13.02
CA VAL A 107 21.02 -27.27 12.45
C VAL A 107 22.15 -27.58 13.45
N LEU A 108 22.15 -28.79 14.02
CA LEU A 108 23.16 -29.21 14.99
C LEU A 108 24.48 -29.68 14.35
N GLY A 109 24.53 -29.79 13.01
CA GLY A 109 25.74 -30.01 12.20
C GLY A 109 26.09 -28.80 11.33
N SER A 110 26.72 -29.04 10.17
CA SER A 110 27.01 -28.00 9.18
C SER A 110 25.87 -27.84 8.17
N ALA A 111 25.71 -26.65 7.60
CA ALA A 111 24.70 -26.36 6.60
C ALA A 111 25.32 -25.88 5.29
N ARG A 112 24.83 -26.38 4.16
CA ARG A 112 25.20 -25.97 2.80
C ARG A 112 23.94 -25.68 2.00
N MET A 113 23.93 -24.58 1.27
CA MET A 113 22.84 -24.22 0.36
C MET A 113 23.34 -23.40 -0.82
N HIS A 114 22.57 -23.32 -1.91
CA HIS A 114 22.91 -22.45 -3.01
C HIS A 114 22.61 -20.98 -2.66
N ASN A 115 21.37 -20.71 -2.24
CA ASN A 115 20.90 -19.40 -1.79
C ASN A 115 20.28 -19.48 -0.39
N LEU A 116 20.43 -18.41 0.38
CA LEU A 116 19.84 -18.23 1.71
C LEU A 116 19.23 -16.84 1.79
N ILE A 117 17.90 -16.75 1.86
CA ILE A 117 17.16 -15.50 2.09
C ILE A 117 16.39 -15.65 3.40
N LEU A 118 16.68 -14.79 4.37
CA LEU A 118 16.04 -14.77 5.69
C LEU A 118 15.40 -13.39 5.90
N CYS A 119 14.13 -13.29 5.52
CA CYS A 119 13.23 -12.21 5.87
C CYS A 119 12.25 -12.80 6.91
N GLU A 120 12.22 -12.25 8.11
CA GLU A 120 11.35 -12.70 9.21
C GLU A 120 11.44 -14.21 9.57
N ALA A 121 12.63 -14.81 9.44
CA ALA A 121 12.95 -16.15 9.95
C ALA A 121 14.30 -16.19 10.66
N SER A 122 14.49 -17.19 11.54
CA SER A 122 15.74 -17.39 12.27
C SER A 122 16.44 -18.69 11.88
N LEU A 123 17.76 -18.63 11.69
CA LEU A 123 18.61 -19.78 11.38
C LEU A 123 19.76 -19.89 12.40
N HIS A 124 19.86 -21.04 13.05
CA HIS A 124 20.99 -21.39 13.90
C HIS A 124 21.76 -22.58 13.31
N VAL A 125 23.08 -22.45 13.15
CA VAL A 125 23.98 -23.50 12.65
C VAL A 125 25.14 -23.71 13.62
N ARG A 126 25.22 -24.92 14.18
CA ARG A 126 26.30 -25.28 15.12
C ARG A 126 27.65 -25.54 14.43
N GLY A 127 27.62 -26.01 13.18
CA GLY A 127 28.80 -26.24 12.35
C GLY A 127 29.11 -25.05 11.43
N ASP A 128 29.69 -25.36 10.27
CA ASP A 128 29.98 -24.38 9.22
C ASP A 128 28.72 -24.08 8.39
N LEU A 129 28.54 -22.83 7.97
CA LEU A 129 27.52 -22.42 7.00
C LEU A 129 28.19 -22.04 5.67
N VAL A 130 27.84 -22.74 4.59
CA VAL A 130 28.31 -22.46 3.24
C VAL A 130 27.13 -22.13 2.33
N VAL A 131 27.02 -20.85 1.96
CA VAL A 131 26.09 -20.35 0.95
C VAL A 131 26.87 -20.16 -0.35
N GLN A 132 26.46 -20.83 -1.43
CA GLN A 132 27.24 -20.79 -2.67
C GLN A 132 27.14 -19.45 -3.39
N ASP A 133 25.98 -18.80 -3.32
CA ASP A 133 25.67 -17.60 -4.08
C ASP A 133 25.22 -16.44 -3.17
N LEU A 134 23.91 -16.27 -2.93
CA LEU A 134 23.35 -15.14 -2.19
C LEU A 134 22.98 -15.52 -0.75
N LEU A 135 23.53 -14.79 0.22
CA LEU A 135 23.02 -14.67 1.59
C LEU A 135 22.33 -13.30 1.73
N TRP A 136 21.01 -13.27 1.88
CA TRP A 136 20.28 -12.03 2.18
C TRP A 136 19.57 -12.15 3.53
N GLY A 137 19.95 -11.30 4.47
CA GLY A 137 19.25 -11.12 5.74
C GLY A 137 18.62 -9.73 5.83
N ASP A 138 17.35 -9.66 6.22
CA ASP A 138 16.58 -8.41 6.32
C ASP A 138 15.54 -8.49 7.46
N GLY A 139 15.25 -7.36 8.12
CA GLY A 139 14.24 -7.23 9.19
C GLY A 139 14.75 -7.29 10.63
N ILE A 140 13.87 -6.97 11.58
CA ILE A 140 14.18 -6.79 13.03
C ILE A 140 13.98 -8.09 13.84
N SER A 141 13.08 -8.97 13.38
CA SER A 141 12.70 -10.24 14.01
C SER A 141 13.56 -11.43 13.56
N THR A 142 14.61 -11.18 12.79
CA THR A 142 15.47 -12.17 12.15
C THR A 142 16.82 -12.32 12.81
N ALA A 143 17.28 -13.55 12.93
CA ALA A 143 18.60 -13.85 13.47
C ALA A 143 19.31 -14.96 12.68
N LEU A 144 20.57 -14.72 12.34
CA LEU A 144 21.50 -15.73 11.86
C LEU A 144 22.59 -15.97 12.89
N GLN A 145 22.69 -17.22 13.35
CA GLN A 145 23.69 -17.63 14.33
C GLN A 145 24.54 -18.78 13.79
N VAL A 146 25.86 -18.60 13.76
CA VAL A 146 26.79 -19.59 13.24
C VAL A 146 27.98 -19.79 14.20
N HIS A 147 28.14 -21.00 14.73
CA HIS A 147 29.27 -21.34 15.61
C HIS A 147 30.54 -21.72 14.84
N GLY A 148 30.41 -22.25 13.63
CA GLY A 148 31.53 -22.51 12.72
C GLY A 148 31.88 -21.32 11.83
N HIS A 149 32.47 -21.61 10.67
CA HIS A 149 32.80 -20.61 9.66
C HIS A 149 31.59 -20.28 8.77
N LEU A 150 31.39 -19.00 8.46
CA LEU A 150 30.42 -18.57 7.44
C LEU A 150 31.14 -18.25 6.15
N GLN A 151 30.74 -18.89 5.06
CA GLN A 151 31.22 -18.61 3.72
C GLN A 151 30.04 -18.28 2.80
N ALA A 152 30.12 -17.15 2.12
CA ALA A 152 29.16 -16.74 1.08
C ALA A 152 29.91 -16.14 -0.11
N ARG A 153 29.32 -16.16 -1.31
CA ARG A 153 29.84 -15.33 -2.41
C ARG A 153 29.37 -13.90 -2.25
N VAL A 154 28.06 -13.70 -2.17
CA VAL A 154 27.40 -12.42 -1.93
C VAL A 154 26.69 -12.48 -0.58
N ALA A 155 26.87 -11.44 0.24
CA ALA A 155 26.04 -11.26 1.43
C ALA A 155 25.47 -9.83 1.48
N LEU A 156 24.15 -9.72 1.59
CA LEU A 156 23.41 -8.50 1.88
C LEU A 156 22.78 -8.64 3.27
N LEU A 157 23.27 -7.86 4.22
CA LEU A 157 22.76 -7.79 5.59
C LEU A 157 22.21 -6.38 5.76
N ALA A 158 20.89 -6.24 5.76
CA ALA A 158 20.20 -4.96 5.75
C ALA A 158 19.40 -4.74 7.05
N ASP A 159 19.03 -3.47 7.29
CA ASP A 159 18.16 -3.04 8.38
C ASP A 159 18.68 -3.48 9.78
N ALA A 160 17.86 -4.13 10.61
CA ALA A 160 18.24 -4.58 11.96
C ALA A 160 18.58 -6.08 12.04
N PHE A 161 18.91 -6.72 10.92
CA PHE A 161 19.17 -8.15 10.82
C PHE A 161 20.30 -8.61 11.77
N GLN A 162 19.98 -9.45 12.75
CA GLN A 162 20.96 -9.84 13.77
C GLN A 162 21.87 -10.97 13.29
N VAL A 163 23.18 -10.73 13.25
CA VAL A 163 24.19 -11.76 12.93
C VAL A 163 25.10 -12.00 14.12
N GLN A 164 25.13 -13.24 14.62
CA GLN A 164 26.07 -13.67 15.66
C GLN A 164 26.96 -14.79 15.15
N MET A 165 28.27 -14.64 15.35
CA MET A 165 29.26 -15.59 14.87
C MET A 165 30.35 -15.86 15.90
N ALA A 166 30.72 -17.13 16.07
CA ALA A 166 31.79 -17.53 16.99
C ALA A 166 33.20 -17.62 16.34
N SER A 167 33.27 -17.61 15.00
CA SER A 167 34.51 -17.78 14.23
C SER A 167 34.69 -16.68 13.16
N THR A 168 35.07 -17.02 11.92
CA THR A 168 35.37 -16.08 10.84
C THR A 168 34.31 -16.07 9.74
N MET A 169 34.00 -14.88 9.24
CA MET A 169 33.19 -14.66 8.03
C MET A 169 34.09 -14.48 6.80
N HIS A 170 33.82 -15.22 5.72
CA HIS A 170 34.47 -15.09 4.43
C HIS A 170 33.43 -14.87 3.33
N VAL A 171 33.21 -13.60 2.98
CA VAL A 171 32.29 -13.18 1.93
C VAL A 171 33.08 -12.45 0.84
N GLU A 172 32.85 -12.79 -0.43
CA GLU A 172 33.51 -12.10 -1.55
C GLU A 172 32.97 -10.67 -1.74
N PHE A 173 31.64 -10.52 -1.73
CA PHE A 173 30.95 -9.24 -1.85
C PHE A 173 30.03 -9.02 -0.65
N LEU A 174 30.56 -8.38 0.39
CA LEU A 174 29.83 -8.04 1.61
C LEU A 174 29.19 -6.66 1.47
N MET A 175 27.88 -6.59 1.71
CA MET A 175 27.06 -5.40 1.85
C MET A 175 26.36 -5.51 3.21
N ASP A 176 26.82 -4.75 4.19
CA ASP A 176 26.46 -4.97 5.59
C ASP A 176 26.11 -3.66 6.28
N GLU A 177 24.88 -3.50 6.72
CA GLU A 177 24.42 -2.34 7.48
C GLU A 177 24.46 -2.59 9.00
N VAL A 178 24.80 -3.81 9.44
CA VAL A 178 24.51 -4.28 10.81
C VAL A 178 25.73 -4.71 11.61
N SER A 179 26.62 -5.54 11.04
CA SER A 179 27.67 -6.23 11.81
C SER A 179 28.93 -5.38 12.04
N GLY A 180 29.04 -4.22 11.37
CA GLY A 180 30.15 -3.28 11.51
C GLY A 180 31.50 -3.81 11.00
N VAL A 181 31.48 -4.90 10.23
CA VAL A 181 32.66 -5.47 9.56
C VAL A 181 32.97 -4.65 8.31
N PRO A 182 34.22 -4.28 8.01
CA PRO A 182 34.54 -3.56 6.77
C PRO A 182 33.97 -4.25 5.53
N HIS A 183 33.19 -3.52 4.74
CA HIS A 183 32.40 -4.06 3.65
C HIS A 183 32.38 -3.10 2.45
N LEU A 184 31.90 -3.57 1.29
CA LEU A 184 31.96 -2.80 0.04
C LEU A 184 30.94 -1.65 -0.02
N ALA A 185 29.86 -1.76 0.76
CA ALA A 185 28.79 -0.77 0.80
C ALA A 185 28.99 0.37 1.83
N GLU A 186 30.08 0.33 2.60
CA GLU A 186 30.26 1.18 3.80
C GLU A 186 30.16 2.67 3.48
N PHE A 187 30.66 3.06 2.31
CA PHE A 187 30.71 4.45 1.87
C PHE A 187 29.85 4.72 0.62
N SER A 188 29.21 3.71 0.04
CA SER A 188 28.48 3.80 -1.22
C SER A 188 27.51 2.62 -1.38
N SER A 189 26.26 2.91 -1.72
CA SER A 189 25.24 1.90 -2.04
C SER A 189 25.42 1.24 -3.41
N GLU A 190 26.26 1.83 -4.26
CA GLU A 190 26.34 1.54 -5.70
C GLU A 190 26.97 0.18 -6.02
N ILE A 191 27.50 -0.51 -5.01
CA ILE A 191 27.83 -1.92 -5.12
C ILE A 191 26.59 -2.77 -5.40
N VAL A 192 25.40 -2.39 -4.91
CA VAL A 192 24.13 -3.07 -5.21
C VAL A 192 23.91 -3.12 -6.72
N ASP A 193 24.13 -2.01 -7.42
CA ASP A 193 23.95 -1.91 -8.88
C ASP A 193 24.91 -2.81 -9.67
N ALA A 194 26.11 -3.09 -9.12
CA ALA A 194 27.08 -3.99 -9.72
C ALA A 194 26.73 -5.46 -9.44
N VAL A 195 26.17 -5.76 -8.27
CA VAL A 195 25.82 -7.12 -7.84
C VAL A 195 24.48 -7.57 -8.40
N PHE A 196 23.44 -6.75 -8.35
CA PHE A 196 22.07 -7.09 -8.77
C PHE A 196 21.74 -6.49 -10.15
N PRO A 197 21.21 -7.29 -11.09
CA PRO A 197 20.55 -6.80 -12.29
C PRO A 197 19.47 -5.74 -12.01
N LEU A 198 19.27 -4.81 -12.95
CA LEU A 198 18.37 -3.67 -12.76
C LEU A 198 16.91 -4.08 -12.56
N GLU A 199 16.51 -5.24 -13.10
CA GLU A 199 15.17 -5.82 -12.96
C GLU A 199 14.80 -6.20 -11.51
N PHE A 200 15.78 -6.33 -10.62
CA PHE A 200 15.55 -6.59 -9.20
C PHE A 200 15.57 -5.32 -8.35
N HIS A 201 15.66 -4.14 -8.95
CA HIS A 201 15.59 -2.89 -8.19
C HIS A 201 14.15 -2.51 -7.90
N ASP A 202 13.89 -2.05 -6.68
CA ASP A 202 12.59 -1.49 -6.30
C ASP A 202 12.55 0.01 -6.59
N GLY A 203 11.56 0.41 -7.40
CA GLY A 203 11.28 1.80 -7.73
C GLY A 203 12.48 2.61 -8.24
N ILE A 204 12.47 3.91 -7.94
CA ILE A 204 13.55 4.86 -8.27
C ILE A 204 14.16 5.37 -6.96
N ASN A 205 15.11 4.60 -6.44
CA ASN A 205 15.71 4.80 -5.11
C ASN A 205 17.09 5.50 -5.20
N ALA A 206 17.32 6.47 -4.30
CA ALA A 206 18.57 7.25 -4.25
C ALA A 206 19.72 6.51 -3.55
N GLY A 207 19.42 5.46 -2.79
CA GLY A 207 20.33 4.64 -2.00
C GLY A 207 20.65 5.23 -0.63
N GLU A 208 19.79 6.12 -0.11
CA GLU A 208 20.05 6.89 1.11
C GLU A 208 19.27 6.36 2.33
N LYS A 209 18.26 5.51 2.12
CA LYS A 209 17.40 4.95 3.18
C LYS A 209 17.74 3.54 3.63
N GLY A 210 18.64 2.84 2.94
CA GLY A 210 19.05 1.49 3.27
C GLY A 210 19.22 0.62 2.03
N LEU A 211 20.06 -0.41 2.11
CA LEU A 211 20.38 -1.27 0.97
C LEU A 211 19.25 -2.24 0.62
N GLY A 212 18.51 -2.75 1.61
CA GLY A 212 17.37 -3.65 1.39
C GLY A 212 16.25 -2.99 0.59
N LEU A 213 15.97 -1.70 0.88
CA LEU A 213 14.94 -0.89 0.21
C LEU A 213 15.26 -0.53 -1.25
N MET A 214 16.45 -0.88 -1.74
CA MET A 214 16.81 -0.66 -3.14
C MET A 214 16.38 -1.82 -4.04
N LEU A 215 15.97 -2.96 -3.46
CA LEU A 215 15.68 -4.19 -4.17
C LEU A 215 14.23 -4.60 -4.01
N ASP A 216 13.63 -5.08 -5.09
CA ASP A 216 12.35 -5.76 -5.08
C ASP A 216 12.57 -7.16 -4.49
N ARG A 217 12.20 -7.28 -3.21
CA ARG A 217 12.37 -8.49 -2.42
C ARG A 217 11.64 -9.67 -3.05
N ASP A 218 10.41 -9.47 -3.50
CA ASP A 218 9.55 -10.53 -4.00
C ASP A 218 10.09 -11.06 -5.33
N SER A 219 10.54 -10.16 -6.21
CA SER A 219 11.19 -10.54 -7.47
C SER A 219 12.48 -11.35 -7.26
N VAL A 220 13.30 -10.98 -6.27
CA VAL A 220 14.52 -11.73 -5.94
C VAL A 220 14.19 -13.11 -5.36
N ILE A 221 13.22 -13.18 -4.44
CA ILE A 221 12.75 -14.46 -3.86
C ILE A 221 12.21 -15.36 -4.98
N ALA A 222 11.37 -14.83 -5.86
CA ALA A 222 10.80 -15.57 -6.99
C ALA A 222 11.89 -16.12 -7.91
N ALA A 223 12.89 -15.30 -8.26
CA ALA A 223 14.02 -15.72 -9.09
C ALA A 223 14.82 -16.86 -8.46
N VAL A 224 15.14 -16.73 -7.16
CA VAL A 224 15.89 -17.73 -6.41
C VAL A 224 15.11 -19.02 -6.23
N ARG A 225 13.80 -18.96 -5.98
CA ARG A 225 12.88 -20.12 -5.95
C ARG A 225 12.78 -20.81 -7.31
N ALA A 226 12.81 -20.05 -8.41
CA ALA A 226 12.84 -20.60 -9.76
C ALA A 226 14.20 -21.22 -10.16
N GLY A 227 15.21 -21.21 -9.26
CA GLY A 227 16.56 -21.69 -9.54
C GLY A 227 17.36 -20.78 -10.48
N THR A 228 16.96 -19.51 -10.60
CA THR A 228 17.69 -18.49 -11.36
C THR A 228 18.54 -17.62 -10.42
N ASN A 229 19.63 -17.06 -10.94
CA ASN A 229 20.53 -16.24 -10.14
C ASN A 229 20.05 -14.79 -10.09
N ALA A 230 19.74 -14.31 -8.89
CA ALA A 230 19.42 -12.90 -8.65
C ALA A 230 20.67 -11.98 -8.67
N THR A 231 21.87 -12.54 -8.66
CA THR A 231 23.13 -11.77 -8.63
C THR A 231 24.01 -12.07 -9.86
N ARG A 232 24.80 -11.07 -10.28
CA ARG A 232 25.82 -11.21 -11.33
C ARG A 232 26.99 -12.08 -10.86
N THR A 233 27.72 -12.62 -11.82
CA THR A 233 28.92 -13.42 -11.54
C THR A 233 30.07 -12.56 -10.98
N SER A 234 31.01 -13.16 -10.24
CA SER A 234 32.17 -12.43 -9.70
C SER A 234 32.98 -11.73 -10.80
N GLU A 235 33.13 -12.36 -11.98
CA GLU A 235 33.85 -11.77 -13.12
C GLU A 235 33.16 -10.49 -13.64
N GLU A 236 31.83 -10.52 -13.76
CA GLU A 236 31.05 -9.34 -14.15
C GLU A 236 31.17 -8.22 -13.11
N ILE A 237 31.05 -8.55 -11.81
CA ILE A 237 31.15 -7.56 -10.73
C ILE A 237 32.54 -6.91 -10.72
N HIS A 238 33.63 -7.70 -10.78
CA HIS A 238 35.00 -7.18 -10.83
C HIS A 238 35.28 -6.35 -12.11
N THR A 239 34.57 -6.64 -13.21
CA THR A 239 34.67 -5.88 -14.46
C THR A 239 33.95 -4.54 -14.37
N LEU A 240 32.76 -4.52 -13.77
CA LEU A 240 31.97 -3.30 -13.54
C LEU A 240 32.62 -2.39 -12.50
N LEU A 241 33.11 -2.97 -11.40
CA LEU A 241 33.71 -2.25 -10.28
C LEU A 241 35.11 -2.79 -9.94
N PRO A 242 36.14 -2.54 -10.78
CA PRO A 242 37.51 -2.86 -10.46
C PRO A 242 38.01 -2.06 -9.24
N ILE A 243 38.53 -2.77 -8.22
CA ILE A 243 39.09 -2.18 -6.99
C ILE A 243 40.56 -2.57 -6.85
N ASP A 244 41.45 -1.59 -6.61
CA ASP A 244 42.86 -1.86 -6.36
C ASP A 244 43.18 -2.16 -4.89
N THR A 245 43.05 -3.43 -4.50
CA THR A 245 43.32 -3.88 -3.12
C THR A 245 44.80 -3.81 -2.71
N SER A 246 45.73 -3.59 -3.66
CA SER A 246 47.16 -3.46 -3.36
C SER A 246 47.56 -2.08 -2.83
N LEU A 247 46.68 -1.07 -2.98
CA LEU A 247 46.90 0.29 -2.50
C LEU A 247 46.61 0.38 -0.99
N CYS A 248 47.60 0.83 -0.21
CA CYS A 248 47.55 0.98 1.25
C CYS A 248 47.03 -0.29 1.96
N PRO A 249 47.75 -1.43 1.90
CA PRO A 249 47.27 -2.70 2.44
C PRO A 249 46.93 -2.60 3.93
N GLY A 250 45.80 -3.19 4.34
CA GLY A 250 45.28 -3.10 5.71
C GLY A 250 44.64 -1.75 6.08
N GLY A 251 44.70 -0.74 5.21
CA GLY A 251 43.90 0.49 5.33
C GLY A 251 44.28 1.45 6.46
N ALA A 252 45.29 1.14 7.27
CA ALA A 252 45.72 1.99 8.39
C ALA A 252 46.13 3.40 7.93
N LEU A 253 45.82 4.42 8.72
CA LEU A 253 46.29 5.78 8.43
C LEU A 253 47.75 5.94 8.90
N THR A 254 48.69 5.89 7.95
CA THR A 254 50.12 6.09 8.19
C THR A 254 50.71 7.11 7.22
N ALA A 255 51.86 7.70 7.56
CA ALA A 255 52.56 8.61 6.64
C ALA A 255 52.94 7.92 5.31
N GLU A 256 53.27 6.63 5.35
CA GLU A 256 53.57 5.85 4.15
C GLU A 256 52.35 5.69 3.25
N HIS A 257 51.20 5.32 3.81
CA HIS A 257 49.96 5.16 3.07
C HIS A 257 49.45 6.48 2.49
N LEU A 258 49.54 7.59 3.23
CA LEU A 258 49.20 8.91 2.68
C LEU A 258 50.12 9.29 1.51
N LEU A 259 51.43 9.07 1.61
CA LEU A 259 52.36 9.31 0.50
C LEU A 259 52.10 8.38 -0.69
N GLN A 260 51.67 7.13 -0.46
CA GLN A 260 51.28 6.21 -1.51
C GLN A 260 50.04 6.72 -2.25
N LEU A 261 49.02 7.16 -1.51
CA LEU A 261 47.78 7.73 -2.03
C LEU A 261 48.02 8.98 -2.88
N LEU A 262 48.86 9.92 -2.42
CA LEU A 262 49.20 11.16 -3.16
C LEU A 262 50.02 10.94 -4.44
N ARG A 263 50.52 9.72 -4.67
CA ARG A 263 51.25 9.31 -5.88
C ARG A 263 50.36 8.58 -6.89
N THR A 264 49.07 8.41 -6.59
CA THR A 264 48.12 7.77 -7.50
C THR A 264 47.79 8.64 -8.72
N PRO A 265 47.27 8.05 -9.81
CA PRO A 265 46.82 8.79 -11.00
C PRO A 265 45.64 9.75 -10.76
N LEU A 266 45.02 9.71 -9.57
CA LEU A 266 43.91 10.60 -9.21
C LEU A 266 44.36 12.07 -9.23
N ILE A 267 45.59 12.35 -8.78
CA ILE A 267 46.25 13.65 -9.00
C ILE A 267 46.97 13.58 -10.33
N ALA A 268 46.38 14.21 -11.36
CA ALA A 268 46.95 14.25 -12.70
C ALA A 268 48.40 14.78 -12.69
N HIS A 269 49.24 14.32 -13.63
CA HIS A 269 50.69 14.57 -13.61
C HIS A 269 51.08 16.06 -13.55
N LYS A 270 50.27 16.95 -14.11
CA LYS A 270 50.50 18.41 -14.12
C LYS A 270 49.78 19.16 -13.00
N GLU A 271 48.91 18.46 -12.29
CA GLU A 271 48.16 19.00 -11.17
C GLU A 271 48.88 18.67 -9.86
N HIS A 272 48.57 19.44 -8.83
CA HIS A 272 49.08 19.20 -7.48
C HIS A 272 47.99 18.72 -6.52
N THR A 273 46.73 18.80 -6.94
CA THR A 273 45.57 18.63 -6.05
C THR A 273 44.47 17.82 -6.74
N ALA A 274 43.66 17.12 -5.97
CA ALA A 274 42.46 16.44 -6.44
C ALA A 274 41.41 16.43 -5.34
N SER A 275 40.14 16.52 -5.69
CA SER A 275 39.02 16.42 -4.75
C SER A 275 38.01 15.38 -5.20
N GLY A 276 37.16 14.99 -4.27
CA GLY A 276 36.03 14.10 -4.48
C GLY A 276 35.14 14.09 -3.25
N TRP A 277 33.99 13.43 -3.35
CA TRP A 277 33.08 13.27 -2.23
C TRP A 277 32.35 11.94 -2.33
N PHE A 278 31.78 11.50 -1.22
CA PHE A 278 30.90 10.34 -1.10
C PHE A 278 29.97 10.59 0.10
N LYS A 279 28.69 10.23 -0.02
CA LYS A 279 27.68 10.56 1.01
C LYS A 279 27.80 12.04 1.45
N GLN A 280 27.98 12.27 2.75
CA GLN A 280 28.16 13.56 3.41
C GLN A 280 29.63 13.96 3.62
N THR A 281 30.58 13.24 3.02
CA THR A 281 32.03 13.45 3.20
C THR A 281 32.67 13.95 1.92
N ASP A 282 33.33 15.10 1.97
CA ASP A 282 34.22 15.57 0.91
C ASP A 282 35.69 15.49 1.34
N PHE A 283 36.58 15.37 0.36
CA PHE A 283 38.01 15.37 0.62
C PHE A 283 38.79 16.14 -0.43
N TYR A 284 39.96 16.61 -0.02
CA TYR A 284 40.92 17.32 -0.84
C TYR A 284 42.33 16.80 -0.61
N LEU A 285 42.93 16.25 -1.65
CA LEU A 285 44.28 15.74 -1.68
C LEU A 285 45.23 16.82 -2.20
N CYS A 286 46.38 16.96 -1.56
CA CYS A 286 47.41 17.91 -1.96
C CYS A 286 48.80 17.26 -1.90
N ARG A 287 49.47 17.25 -3.06
CA ARG A 287 50.89 16.89 -3.17
C ARG A 287 51.73 18.13 -2.87
N ARG A 288 52.85 17.94 -2.19
CA ARG A 288 53.78 19.00 -1.84
C ARG A 288 54.22 19.80 -3.07
N HIS A 289 53.93 21.10 -3.07
CA HIS A 289 54.28 22.03 -4.14
C HIS A 289 54.38 23.47 -3.60
N VAL A 290 54.73 24.40 -4.49
CA VAL A 290 54.60 25.84 -4.22
C VAL A 290 53.47 26.33 -5.10
N ASP A 291 52.43 26.91 -4.49
CA ASP A 291 51.26 27.39 -5.23
C ASP A 291 51.55 28.69 -6.00
N ALA A 292 50.55 29.23 -6.69
CA ALA A 292 50.69 30.41 -7.54
C ALA A 292 51.02 31.67 -6.72
N GLU A 293 50.64 31.68 -5.45
CA GLU A 293 50.87 32.75 -4.47
C GLU A 293 52.28 32.68 -3.85
N GLY A 294 53.00 31.59 -4.06
CA GLY A 294 54.35 31.37 -3.52
C GLY A 294 54.37 30.68 -2.17
N ASP A 295 53.23 30.20 -1.68
CA ASP A 295 53.10 29.51 -0.42
C ASP A 295 53.51 28.04 -0.55
N GLN A 296 54.18 27.53 0.48
CA GLN A 296 54.60 26.13 0.52
C GLN A 296 53.44 25.26 0.98
N ARG A 297 52.96 24.39 0.09
CA ARG A 297 51.94 23.38 0.41
C ARG A 297 52.62 22.07 0.78
N ALA A 298 52.22 21.46 1.89
CA ALA A 298 52.71 20.16 2.33
C ALA A 298 51.98 18.99 1.62
N ASP A 299 52.52 17.77 1.73
CA ASP A 299 51.77 16.56 1.39
C ASP A 299 50.67 16.38 2.44
N ASN A 300 49.40 16.50 2.04
CA ASN A 300 48.26 16.44 2.97
C ASN A 300 46.97 15.92 2.32
N VAL A 301 46.04 15.48 3.17
CA VAL A 301 44.63 15.31 2.86
C VAL A 301 43.80 16.11 3.86
N PHE A 302 42.85 16.87 3.35
CA PHE A 302 41.79 17.49 4.13
C PHE A 302 40.50 16.71 3.90
N ILE A 303 39.78 16.38 4.96
CA ILE A 303 38.52 15.62 4.91
C ILE A 303 37.48 16.35 5.74
N THR A 304 36.31 16.60 5.18
CA THR A 304 35.18 17.21 5.88
C THR A 304 34.03 16.23 5.87
N VAL A 305 33.50 15.93 7.06
CA VAL A 305 32.20 15.27 7.23
C VAL A 305 31.22 16.40 7.54
N TRP A 306 30.28 16.63 6.62
CA TRP A 306 29.45 17.83 6.60
C TRP A 306 28.93 18.24 7.98
N LYS A 307 29.28 19.46 8.41
CA LYS A 307 28.89 20.06 9.69
C LYS A 307 29.06 19.14 10.91
N THR A 308 29.99 18.20 10.84
CA THR A 308 30.24 17.22 11.92
C THR A 308 31.72 17.24 12.31
N TRP A 309 32.62 17.05 11.36
CA TRP A 309 34.06 16.98 11.60
C TRP A 309 34.86 17.54 10.43
N ASP A 310 35.94 18.25 10.73
CA ASP A 310 37.02 18.47 9.76
C ASP A 310 38.30 17.82 10.25
N PHE A 311 39.05 17.23 9.32
CA PHE A 311 40.35 16.62 9.56
C PHE A 311 41.37 17.18 8.58
N TYR A 312 42.50 17.65 9.10
CA TYR A 312 43.67 18.03 8.31
C TYR A 312 44.83 17.09 8.64
N ILE A 313 45.19 16.24 7.69
CA ILE A 313 46.18 15.18 7.87
C ILE A 313 47.37 15.48 6.95
N SER A 314 48.55 15.75 7.53
CA SER A 314 49.74 16.14 6.78
C SER A 314 50.95 15.29 7.11
N VAL A 315 51.86 15.14 6.14
CA VAL A 315 53.17 14.51 6.33
C VAL A 315 54.26 15.58 6.46
N GLU A 316 54.80 15.70 7.67
CA GLU A 316 55.96 16.54 7.94
C GLU A 316 57.26 15.75 7.76
N HIS A 317 58.32 16.39 7.27
CA HIS A 317 59.62 15.75 7.10
C HIS A 317 60.57 16.17 8.22
N VAL A 318 60.60 15.38 9.29
CA VAL A 318 61.33 15.72 10.51
C VAL A 318 62.79 15.25 10.40
N PRO A 319 63.78 16.12 10.68
CA PRO A 319 65.19 15.76 10.61
C PRO A 319 65.56 14.64 11.60
N GLU A 320 66.35 13.66 11.17
CA GLU A 320 66.87 12.62 12.08
C GLU A 320 67.63 13.26 13.26
N ALA A 321 67.29 12.86 14.50
CA ALA A 321 67.97 13.32 15.70
C ALA A 321 69.43 12.84 15.71
N LYS A 322 70.35 13.72 15.29
CA LYS A 322 71.80 13.49 15.35
C LYS A 322 72.47 14.48 16.29
N GLY A 323 73.48 14.02 17.01
CA GLY A 323 74.28 14.85 17.92
C GLY A 323 74.92 16.06 17.21
N LEU A 324 75.22 17.12 17.97
CA LEU A 324 75.71 18.42 17.46
C LEU A 324 76.87 18.32 16.45
N LEU A 325 77.77 17.35 16.63
CA LEU A 325 78.92 17.09 15.76
C LEU A 325 78.54 16.60 14.35
N ALA A 326 77.47 15.80 14.25
CA ALA A 326 76.95 15.27 12.99
C ALA A 326 76.16 16.33 12.19
N ARG A 327 75.44 17.23 12.87
CA ARG A 327 74.77 18.39 12.25
C ARG A 327 75.79 19.38 11.69
N TRP A 328 76.89 19.63 12.42
CA TRP A 328 77.98 20.50 11.97
C TRP A 328 78.75 19.94 10.76
N THR A 329 78.96 18.62 10.70
CA THR A 329 79.63 17.97 9.56
C THR A 329 78.76 17.97 8.30
N ALA A 330 77.44 17.74 8.43
CA ALA A 330 76.50 17.86 7.32
C ALA A 330 76.45 19.29 6.75
N PHE A 331 76.42 20.31 7.62
CA PHE A 331 76.44 21.72 7.24
C PHE A 331 77.73 22.12 6.49
N ARG A 332 78.91 21.70 6.97
CA ARG A 332 80.19 21.96 6.29
C ARG A 332 80.34 21.23 4.95
N GLN A 333 79.73 20.05 4.79
CA GLN A 333 79.82 19.25 3.57
C GLN A 333 78.69 19.53 2.56
N ARG A 334 77.79 20.50 2.85
CA ARG A 334 76.56 20.73 2.07
C ARG A 334 75.75 19.45 1.83
N ARG A 335 75.75 18.53 2.80
CA ARG A 335 74.96 17.30 2.74
C ARG A 335 73.61 17.56 3.38
N THR A 336 72.54 17.16 2.68
CA THR A 336 71.17 17.18 3.21
C THR A 336 71.07 16.28 4.43
N ILE A 337 70.46 16.79 5.50
CA ILE A 337 70.17 15.99 6.69
C ILE A 337 69.05 15.02 6.30
N PRO A 338 69.21 13.70 6.51
CA PRO A 338 68.12 12.76 6.28
C PRO A 338 66.91 13.15 7.14
N THR A 339 65.75 13.21 6.53
CA THR A 339 64.47 13.42 7.20
C THR A 339 63.70 12.12 7.15
N HIS A 340 62.82 11.91 8.12
CA HIS A 340 61.84 10.83 8.10
C HIS A 340 60.44 11.44 8.08
N PRO A 341 59.47 10.83 7.37
CA PRO A 341 58.11 11.31 7.33
C PRO A 341 57.42 11.05 8.68
N GLU A 342 56.76 12.07 9.21
CA GLU A 342 55.97 12.02 10.44
C GLU A 342 54.54 12.49 10.13
N LEU A 343 53.54 11.73 10.58
CA LEU A 343 52.13 12.03 10.35
C LEU A 343 51.62 13.00 11.42
N THR A 344 51.02 14.11 11.00
CA THR A 344 50.30 15.04 11.88
C THR A 344 48.81 15.02 11.52
N VAL A 345 47.95 14.89 12.53
CA VAL A 345 46.49 14.91 12.38
C VAL A 345 45.93 16.05 13.23
N ALA A 346 45.36 17.06 12.59
CA ALA A 346 44.57 18.10 13.24
C ALA A 346 43.09 17.87 12.97
N TYR A 347 42.24 18.22 13.93
CA TYR A 347 40.79 18.03 13.82
C TYR A 347 40.01 19.18 14.46
N ARG A 348 38.76 19.37 14.05
CA ARG A 348 37.77 20.19 14.77
C ARG A 348 36.37 19.58 14.63
N SER A 349 35.55 19.68 15.68
CA SER A 349 34.14 19.31 15.65
C SER A 349 33.26 20.52 15.32
N TYR A 350 31.98 20.27 15.05
CA TYR A 350 30.98 21.32 14.85
C TYR A 350 29.96 21.34 16.00
N THR A 351 29.38 22.51 16.24
CA THR A 351 28.26 22.70 17.17
C THR A 351 27.31 23.71 16.55
N ASP A 352 26.03 23.38 16.45
CA ASP A 352 25.00 24.19 15.78
C ASP A 352 25.39 24.65 14.36
N GLY A 353 26.06 23.76 13.62
CA GLY A 353 26.54 24.02 12.26
C GLY A 353 27.74 24.97 12.16
N GLN A 354 28.34 25.40 13.28
CA GLN A 354 29.55 26.22 13.32
C GLN A 354 30.80 25.40 13.66
N PRO A 355 31.94 25.62 12.99
CA PRO A 355 33.17 24.90 13.29
C PRO A 355 33.81 25.38 14.61
N GLY A 356 34.25 24.43 15.42
CA GLY A 356 35.02 24.68 16.64
C GLY A 356 36.50 25.02 16.39
N GLU A 357 37.29 25.07 17.47
CA GLU A 357 38.73 25.29 17.40
C GLU A 357 39.49 24.04 16.94
N TRP A 358 40.60 24.25 16.23
CA TRP A 358 41.50 23.18 15.80
C TRP A 358 42.28 22.57 16.97
N GLY A 359 42.14 21.26 17.16
CA GLY A 359 42.95 20.43 18.04
C GLY A 359 43.95 19.55 17.28
N VAL A 360 44.89 18.94 18.01
CA VAL A 360 45.85 17.96 17.46
C VAL A 360 45.57 16.59 18.05
N LEU A 361 45.42 15.58 17.19
CA LEU A 361 45.19 14.21 17.58
C LEU A 361 46.54 13.52 17.83
N GLY A 362 46.81 13.11 19.07
CA GLY A 362 48.04 12.39 19.43
C GLY A 362 48.11 11.03 18.73
N GLY A 363 49.34 10.61 18.38
CA GLY A 363 49.71 9.50 17.48
C GLY A 363 48.63 8.43 17.23
N MET A 364 48.30 8.22 15.96
CA MET A 364 47.32 7.21 15.50
C MET A 364 47.70 5.76 15.87
N ASP A 365 48.96 5.51 16.25
CA ASP A 365 49.51 4.19 16.59
C ASP A 365 49.64 3.93 18.12
N ALA A 366 49.24 4.85 19.00
CA ALA A 366 49.47 4.72 20.45
C ALA A 366 48.36 3.90 21.15
N PRO A 367 48.66 2.70 21.71
CA PRO A 367 47.75 1.99 22.58
C PRO A 367 47.86 2.55 24.01
N ASP A 368 46.72 2.73 24.67
CA ASP A 368 46.61 2.91 26.13
C ASP A 368 47.22 4.18 26.76
N VAL A 369 46.75 5.35 26.33
CA VAL A 369 46.61 6.49 27.26
C VAL A 369 45.11 6.64 27.54
N VAL A 370 44.71 6.93 28.78
CA VAL A 370 43.32 7.29 29.11
C VAL A 370 42.95 8.50 28.25
N ALA A 371 42.38 8.23 27.08
CA ALA A 371 42.06 9.24 26.10
C ALA A 371 40.81 9.95 26.59
N ASP A 372 40.85 11.28 26.55
CA ASP A 372 39.65 12.11 26.60
C ASP A 372 38.60 11.49 25.64
N PRO A 373 37.38 11.16 26.11
CA PRO A 373 36.33 10.57 25.27
C PRO A 373 36.12 11.31 23.94
N ALA A 374 36.25 12.65 23.94
CA ALA A 374 36.14 13.46 22.74
C ALA A 374 37.29 13.20 21.73
N GLN A 375 38.51 12.91 22.20
CA GLN A 375 39.63 12.54 21.34
C GLN A 375 39.51 11.10 20.83
N ALA A 376 38.91 10.20 21.62
CA ALA A 376 38.62 8.84 21.17
C ALA A 376 37.57 8.82 20.06
N GLU A 377 36.51 9.62 20.21
CA GLU A 377 35.48 9.83 19.20
C GLU A 377 36.06 10.46 17.93
N ALA A 378 36.83 11.55 18.06
CA ALA A 378 37.50 12.19 16.92
C ALA A 378 38.46 11.22 16.20
N ARG A 379 39.15 10.33 16.93
CA ARG A 379 40.03 9.31 16.35
C ARG A 379 39.22 8.31 15.51
N ALA A 380 38.12 7.80 16.05
CA ALA A 380 37.25 6.87 15.35
C ALA A 380 36.64 7.51 14.09
N ALA A 381 36.14 8.74 14.20
CA ALA A 381 35.61 9.50 13.08
C ALA A 381 36.68 9.76 11.99
N CYS A 382 37.90 10.13 12.38
CA CYS A 382 39.01 10.33 11.45
C CYS A 382 39.40 9.03 10.72
N GLN A 383 39.46 7.90 11.44
CA GLN A 383 39.74 6.60 10.86
C GLN A 383 38.65 6.17 9.87
N ASN A 384 37.38 6.40 10.23
CA ASN A 384 36.25 6.13 9.36
C ASN A 384 36.31 6.95 8.07
N ALA A 385 36.48 8.26 8.20
CA ALA A 385 36.57 9.18 7.06
C ALA A 385 37.75 8.83 6.13
N TRP A 386 38.91 8.47 6.71
CA TRP A 386 40.06 7.99 5.95
C TRP A 386 39.77 6.70 5.16
N ARG A 387 39.06 5.72 5.75
CA ARG A 387 38.67 4.50 5.03
C ARG A 387 37.80 4.81 3.82
N GLY A 388 36.87 5.75 3.92
CA GLY A 388 36.06 6.18 2.79
C GLY A 388 36.85 6.86 1.68
N VAL A 389 37.79 7.75 2.03
CA VAL A 389 38.72 8.32 1.03
C VAL A 389 39.52 7.21 0.35
N LEU A 390 40.04 6.25 1.12
CA LEU A 390 40.81 5.14 0.56
C LEU A 390 39.95 4.25 -0.36
N ASP A 391 38.71 3.95 0.02
CA ASP A 391 37.76 3.21 -0.82
C ASP A 391 37.53 3.91 -2.17
N TYR A 392 37.20 5.20 -2.12
CA TYR A 392 37.05 6.04 -3.32
C TYR A 392 38.30 5.99 -4.21
N VAL A 393 39.50 6.19 -3.63
CA VAL A 393 40.74 6.18 -4.41
C VAL A 393 41.05 4.77 -4.97
N ARG A 394 40.79 3.70 -4.23
CA ARG A 394 41.01 2.33 -4.71
C ARG A 394 40.14 1.99 -5.91
N LYS A 395 38.86 2.39 -5.88
CA LYS A 395 37.95 2.29 -7.03
C LYS A 395 38.47 3.13 -8.20
N ALA A 396 38.88 4.37 -7.96
CA ALA A 396 39.42 5.24 -9.00
C ALA A 396 40.70 4.69 -9.67
N VAL A 397 41.62 4.13 -8.89
CA VAL A 397 42.84 3.49 -9.41
C VAL A 397 42.51 2.19 -10.14
N GLY A 398 41.55 1.40 -9.64
CA GLY A 398 41.05 0.21 -10.33
C GLY A 398 40.47 0.57 -11.70
N GLN A 399 39.58 1.57 -11.77
CA GLN A 399 39.07 2.12 -13.02
C GLN A 399 40.21 2.56 -13.94
N HIS A 400 41.19 3.32 -13.44
CA HIS A 400 42.33 3.76 -14.24
C HIS A 400 43.12 2.58 -14.85
N LYS A 401 43.42 1.56 -14.06
CA LYS A 401 44.13 0.34 -14.50
C LYS A 401 43.34 -0.45 -15.54
N ALA A 402 42.01 -0.44 -15.43
CA ALA A 402 41.08 -1.05 -16.38
C ALA A 402 40.71 -0.15 -17.58
N HIS A 403 41.32 1.03 -17.71
CA HIS A 403 41.02 2.02 -18.76
C HIS A 403 39.62 2.68 -18.70
N TYR A 404 39.07 2.82 -17.49
CA TYR A 404 37.80 3.50 -17.17
C TYR A 404 36.55 2.88 -17.82
N PRO A 405 36.25 1.58 -17.62
CA PRO A 405 35.11 0.91 -18.24
C PRO A 405 33.77 1.60 -17.93
N LEU A 406 33.51 2.03 -16.69
CA LEU A 406 32.25 2.70 -16.33
C LEU A 406 32.07 4.03 -17.06
N TYR A 407 33.12 4.84 -17.13
CA TYR A 407 33.08 6.11 -17.86
C TYR A 407 32.83 5.88 -19.36
N GLN A 408 33.47 4.86 -19.96
CA GLN A 408 33.23 4.50 -21.36
C GLN A 408 31.77 4.07 -21.59
N GLN A 409 31.19 3.32 -20.66
CA GLN A 409 29.79 2.92 -20.69
C GLN A 409 28.85 4.13 -20.63
N VAL A 410 29.08 5.06 -19.69
CA VAL A 410 28.35 6.33 -19.63
C VAL A 410 28.43 7.09 -20.95
N GLN A 411 29.62 7.21 -21.55
CA GLN A 411 29.76 7.92 -22.83
C GLN A 411 29.05 7.23 -24.00
N ALA A 412 28.86 5.90 -23.94
CA ALA A 412 28.16 5.14 -24.96
C ALA A 412 26.63 5.22 -24.79
N GLU A 413 26.12 5.25 -23.56
CA GLU A 413 24.69 5.29 -23.25
C GLU A 413 24.15 6.73 -23.22
N LEU A 414 24.83 7.66 -22.57
CA LEU A 414 24.42 9.07 -22.45
C LEU A 414 25.04 9.92 -23.57
N THR A 415 24.64 9.62 -24.80
CA THR A 415 25.00 10.44 -25.97
C THR A 415 24.10 11.67 -26.08
N ALA A 416 24.53 12.68 -26.85
CA ALA A 416 23.69 13.85 -27.12
C ALA A 416 22.32 13.49 -27.72
N TRP A 417 22.28 12.46 -28.57
CA TRP A 417 21.03 11.96 -29.15
C TRP A 417 20.11 11.32 -28.10
N HIS A 418 20.63 10.46 -27.23
CA HIS A 418 19.83 9.84 -26.18
C HIS A 418 19.28 10.86 -25.18
N VAL A 419 20.11 11.86 -24.81
CA VAL A 419 19.65 12.96 -23.95
C VAL A 419 18.58 13.79 -24.66
N GLU A 420 18.74 14.07 -25.96
CA GLU A 420 17.73 14.76 -26.76
C GLU A 420 16.41 13.98 -26.83
N ASP A 421 16.46 12.69 -27.15
CA ASP A 421 15.27 11.83 -27.24
C ASP A 421 14.52 11.80 -25.91
N PHE A 422 15.24 11.55 -24.82
CA PHE A 422 14.65 11.48 -23.49
C PHE A 422 14.07 12.83 -23.02
N THR A 423 14.80 13.93 -23.23
CA THR A 423 14.33 15.27 -22.84
C THR A 423 13.26 15.84 -23.76
N SER A 424 12.96 15.18 -24.89
CA SER A 424 11.89 15.60 -25.82
C SER A 424 10.52 15.02 -25.46
N LEU A 425 10.44 14.13 -24.46
CA LEU A 425 9.17 13.59 -23.97
C LEU A 425 8.21 14.71 -23.54
N PRO A 426 6.87 14.55 -23.74
CA PRO A 426 5.87 15.57 -23.39
C PRO A 426 5.93 16.06 -21.94
N VAL A 427 6.36 15.20 -21.01
CA VAL A 427 6.56 15.57 -19.60
C VAL A 427 7.52 16.76 -19.45
N PHE A 428 8.54 16.89 -20.30
CA PHE A 428 9.53 17.96 -20.27
C PHE A 428 9.25 19.10 -21.27
N THR A 429 8.35 18.91 -22.23
CA THR A 429 8.05 19.92 -23.26
C THR A 429 6.69 20.59 -23.06
N GLU A 430 5.76 19.94 -22.37
CA GLU A 430 4.40 20.43 -22.13
C GLU A 430 4.10 20.71 -20.65
N ARG A 431 4.56 19.84 -19.73
CA ARG A 431 4.23 19.95 -18.29
C ARG A 431 5.31 20.68 -17.49
N TYR A 432 6.54 20.17 -17.51
CA TYR A 432 7.71 20.74 -16.84
C TYR A 432 8.66 21.35 -17.86
N ASN A 433 8.22 22.46 -18.46
CA ASN A 433 8.83 23.06 -19.65
C ASN A 433 9.52 24.41 -19.43
N ASP A 434 9.65 24.86 -18.18
CA ASP A 434 10.35 26.11 -17.84
C ASP A 434 11.38 25.85 -16.74
N TRP A 435 12.65 25.83 -17.16
CA TRP A 435 13.79 25.53 -16.29
C TRP A 435 13.99 26.54 -15.16
N TRP A 436 13.48 27.76 -15.29
CA TRP A 436 13.66 28.84 -14.31
C TRP A 436 12.43 29.06 -13.42
N ASP A 437 11.35 28.32 -13.66
CA ASP A 437 10.15 28.29 -12.82
C ASP A 437 10.21 27.06 -11.89
N SER A 438 10.15 27.27 -10.58
CA SER A 438 10.27 26.19 -9.59
C SER A 438 9.18 25.13 -9.70
N ASP A 439 8.01 25.50 -10.23
CA ASP A 439 6.86 24.59 -10.35
C ASP A 439 6.88 23.83 -11.69
N LYS A 440 7.77 24.22 -12.62
CA LYS A 440 7.83 23.71 -13.99
C LYS A 440 9.22 23.28 -14.44
N ASN A 441 10.22 23.29 -13.56
CA ASN A 441 11.59 22.93 -13.93
C ASN A 441 11.90 21.43 -13.82
N GLY A 442 10.98 20.65 -13.23
CA GLY A 442 11.11 19.21 -13.09
C GLY A 442 10.16 18.65 -12.03
N HIS A 443 10.30 17.36 -11.73
CA HIS A 443 9.49 16.66 -10.74
C HIS A 443 10.20 15.47 -10.12
N TRP A 444 9.67 14.96 -9.01
CA TRP A 444 10.18 13.77 -8.35
C TRP A 444 9.70 12.49 -9.05
N GLN A 445 10.61 11.54 -9.18
CA GLN A 445 10.38 10.16 -9.61
C GLN A 445 10.97 9.27 -8.53
N GLY A 446 10.11 8.75 -7.65
CA GLY A 446 10.55 8.15 -6.39
C GLY A 446 11.38 9.16 -5.59
N GLU A 447 12.62 8.78 -5.26
CA GLU A 447 13.56 9.60 -4.50
C GLU A 447 14.49 10.46 -5.37
N VAL A 448 14.26 10.50 -6.68
CA VAL A 448 15.10 11.24 -7.62
C VAL A 448 14.28 12.33 -8.30
N TRP A 449 14.68 13.58 -8.09
CA TRP A 449 14.19 14.72 -8.83
C TRP A 449 14.80 14.71 -10.24
N VAL A 450 13.98 14.86 -11.27
CA VAL A 450 14.40 14.95 -12.67
C VAL A 450 13.85 16.21 -13.32
N GLY A 451 14.71 16.92 -14.05
CA GLY A 451 14.32 18.10 -14.82
C GLY A 451 15.13 18.22 -16.10
N ALA A 452 14.54 18.85 -17.13
CA ALA A 452 15.18 19.01 -18.43
C ALA A 452 15.05 20.45 -18.95
N ARG A 453 16.12 20.95 -19.56
CA ARG A 453 16.15 22.26 -20.21
C ARG A 453 16.14 22.07 -21.72
N GLN A 454 15.20 22.73 -22.40
CA GLN A 454 15.24 22.83 -23.86
C GLN A 454 16.18 23.95 -24.31
N PRO A 455 16.80 23.84 -25.51
CA PRO A 455 17.58 24.94 -26.08
C PRO A 455 16.76 26.23 -26.17
N CYS A 456 17.26 27.32 -25.58
CA CYS A 456 16.53 28.58 -25.51
C CYS A 456 17.46 29.80 -25.34
N MET A 457 16.87 30.99 -25.41
CA MET A 457 17.52 32.26 -25.03
C MET A 457 16.98 32.68 -23.66
N HIS A 458 17.87 32.89 -22.68
CA HIS A 458 17.50 33.40 -21.36
C HIS A 458 18.44 34.54 -20.98
N ASP A 459 17.88 35.68 -20.58
CA ASP A 459 18.61 36.93 -20.30
C ASP A 459 19.59 37.37 -21.41
N GLY A 460 19.26 37.05 -22.67
CA GLY A 460 20.07 37.40 -23.84
C GLY A 460 21.25 36.47 -24.10
N GLU A 461 21.41 35.40 -23.31
CA GLU A 461 22.41 34.36 -23.50
C GLU A 461 21.78 33.06 -24.04
N PRO A 462 22.43 32.37 -25.00
CA PRO A 462 21.97 31.09 -25.49
C PRO A 462 22.29 29.99 -24.48
N TRP A 463 21.28 29.19 -24.13
CA TRP A 463 21.42 28.01 -23.28
C TRP A 463 21.13 26.76 -24.09
N GLY A 464 22.06 25.80 -24.04
CA GLY A 464 21.90 24.48 -24.67
C GLY A 464 21.00 23.56 -23.86
N ARG A 465 20.72 22.38 -24.43
CA ARG A 465 19.93 21.35 -23.76
C ARG A 465 20.64 20.83 -22.51
N ALA A 466 19.87 20.55 -21.45
CA ALA A 466 20.41 19.95 -20.23
C ALA A 466 19.42 18.95 -19.62
N LEU A 467 19.96 17.95 -18.92
CA LEU A 467 19.23 17.01 -18.09
C LEU A 467 19.83 17.04 -16.69
N LYS A 468 18.99 17.16 -15.67
CA LYS A 468 19.43 17.23 -14.27
C LYS A 468 18.72 16.15 -13.46
N PHE A 469 19.51 15.47 -12.64
CA PHE A 469 19.05 14.61 -11.57
C PHE A 469 19.43 15.24 -10.22
N GLY A 470 18.52 15.21 -9.26
CA GLY A 470 18.72 15.66 -7.89
C GLY A 470 18.19 14.64 -6.90
N TRP A 471 18.78 14.57 -5.72
CA TRP A 471 18.29 13.71 -4.64
C TRP A 471 18.67 14.29 -3.29
N GLN A 472 17.93 13.93 -2.25
CA GLN A 472 18.31 14.27 -0.90
C GLN A 472 19.57 13.51 -0.51
N ASN A 473 20.64 14.21 -0.14
CA ASN A 473 21.89 13.62 0.30
C ASN A 473 22.04 13.82 1.81
N GLY A 474 21.74 12.77 2.58
CA GLY A 474 21.76 12.77 4.03
C GLY A 474 20.66 13.60 4.72
N SER A 475 20.76 13.71 6.04
CA SER A 475 19.85 14.50 6.85
C SER A 475 20.27 15.97 6.89
N PRO A 476 19.33 16.94 6.77
CA PRO A 476 19.64 18.35 6.95
C PRO A 476 20.20 18.62 8.35
N ALA A 477 21.27 19.41 8.46
CA ALA A 477 21.74 19.91 9.75
C ALA A 477 21.08 21.26 10.07
N HIS A 478 21.31 21.77 11.29
CA HIS A 478 20.76 23.06 11.71
C HIS A 478 21.15 24.18 10.72
N GLY A 479 20.14 24.87 10.18
CA GLY A 479 20.30 25.93 9.19
C GLY A 479 20.33 25.48 7.71
N ASP A 480 20.12 24.20 7.40
CA ASP A 480 20.19 23.63 6.03
C ASP A 480 18.83 23.46 5.33
N TYR A 481 17.81 24.25 5.70
CA TYR A 481 16.53 24.20 5.00
C TYR A 481 16.79 24.46 3.49
N ASP A 482 16.55 23.44 2.67
CA ASP A 482 16.74 23.34 1.21
C ASP A 482 18.15 23.03 0.67
N ASP A 483 19.23 23.01 1.45
CA ASP A 483 20.61 22.80 0.90
C ASP A 483 21.07 21.33 0.84
N ALA A 484 20.35 20.42 1.48
CA ALA A 484 20.72 19.01 1.65
C ALA A 484 20.51 18.15 0.38
N HIS A 485 20.64 18.73 -0.82
CA HIS A 485 20.41 18.03 -2.09
C HIS A 485 21.68 17.97 -2.95
N SER A 486 22.03 16.76 -3.38
CA SER A 486 23.07 16.55 -4.40
C SER A 486 22.47 16.64 -5.80
N THR A 487 23.32 16.85 -6.80
CA THR A 487 22.87 16.89 -8.18
C THR A 487 23.89 16.34 -9.17
N TYR A 488 23.38 15.70 -10.22
CA TYR A 488 24.06 15.48 -11.49
C TYR A 488 23.42 16.35 -12.56
N GLN A 489 24.23 17.00 -13.40
CA GLN A 489 23.75 17.69 -14.59
C GLN A 489 24.55 17.25 -15.82
N ILE A 490 23.81 16.95 -16.87
CA ILE A 490 24.29 16.56 -18.18
C ILE A 490 23.96 17.71 -19.14
N ASP A 491 24.96 18.47 -19.57
CA ASP A 491 24.78 19.52 -20.56
C ASP A 491 25.18 19.00 -21.95
N VAL A 492 24.34 19.28 -22.94
CA VAL A 492 24.62 19.01 -24.35
C VAL A 492 25.09 20.31 -25.00
N ASP A 493 26.39 20.39 -25.29
CA ASP A 493 26.94 21.44 -26.13
C ASP A 493 26.76 21.05 -27.59
N GLU A 494 25.80 21.71 -28.24
CA GLU A 494 25.57 21.64 -29.68
C GLU A 494 26.75 22.30 -30.42
N ALA A 495 27.87 21.60 -30.50
CA ALA A 495 29.10 22.11 -31.07
C ALA A 495 28.86 22.74 -32.46
N ARG A 496 29.26 24.01 -32.63
CA ARG A 496 29.08 24.75 -33.90
C ARG A 496 29.80 24.11 -35.10
N ASN A 497 30.80 23.25 -34.86
CA ASN A 497 31.50 22.41 -35.83
C ASN A 497 32.04 21.14 -35.14
N GLY A 498 31.41 19.99 -35.35
CA GLY A 498 31.79 18.69 -34.76
C GLY A 498 30.57 17.91 -34.23
N PRO A 499 30.74 16.67 -33.74
CA PRO A 499 29.67 15.99 -33.01
C PRO A 499 29.36 16.75 -31.71
N ALA A 500 28.09 16.79 -31.32
CA ALA A 500 27.66 17.40 -30.05
C ALA A 500 28.41 16.75 -28.88
N LEU A 501 28.86 17.59 -27.93
CA LEU A 501 29.60 17.14 -26.76
C LEU A 501 28.66 17.07 -25.57
N VAL A 502 28.84 16.04 -24.75
CA VAL A 502 28.10 15.86 -23.50
C VAL A 502 29.06 16.14 -22.34
N GLU A 503 28.71 17.11 -21.51
CA GLU A 503 29.44 17.45 -20.30
C GLU A 503 28.67 16.94 -19.07
N PHE A 504 29.39 16.30 -18.15
CA PHE A 504 28.83 15.75 -16.93
C PHE A 504 29.39 16.53 -15.73
N THR A 505 28.50 17.15 -14.97
CA THR A 505 28.84 17.90 -13.77
C THR A 505 28.06 17.39 -12.57
N TYR A 506 28.61 17.62 -11.38
CA TYR A 506 27.98 17.25 -10.12
C TYR A 506 28.28 18.27 -9.02
N ALA A 507 27.43 18.28 -8.00
CA ALA A 507 27.66 18.97 -6.74
C ALA A 507 27.11 18.13 -5.59
N GLN A 508 27.76 18.20 -4.43
CA GLN A 508 27.31 17.49 -3.22
C GLN A 508 26.15 18.23 -2.54
N ARG A 509 26.08 19.55 -2.74
CA ARG A 509 25.04 20.43 -2.20
C ARG A 509 24.44 21.33 -3.26
N GLN A 510 23.24 21.83 -3.00
CA GLN A 510 22.52 22.67 -3.95
C GLN A 510 23.15 24.06 -4.07
N SER A 511 23.74 24.58 -2.99
CA SER A 511 24.42 25.87 -2.94
C SER A 511 25.82 25.85 -3.59
N GLU A 512 26.40 24.67 -3.81
CA GLU A 512 27.75 24.52 -4.33
C GLU A 512 27.84 24.72 -5.85
N ALA A 513 28.98 25.23 -6.28
CA ALA A 513 29.30 25.28 -7.70
C ALA A 513 29.50 23.86 -8.24
N ARG A 514 28.77 23.53 -9.30
CA ARG A 514 28.96 22.25 -10.01
C ARG A 514 30.33 22.20 -10.66
N VAL A 515 30.96 21.03 -10.56
CA VAL A 515 32.26 20.74 -11.14
C VAL A 515 32.17 19.49 -12.02
N SER A 516 33.13 19.29 -12.93
CA SER A 516 33.13 18.12 -13.80
C SER A 516 33.34 16.83 -13.00
N VAL A 517 32.59 15.78 -13.32
CA VAL A 517 32.73 14.47 -12.65
C VAL A 517 34.08 13.83 -13.06
N PRO A 518 34.95 13.45 -12.10
CA PRO A 518 36.22 12.79 -12.43
C PRO A 518 35.99 11.43 -13.12
N ARG A 519 36.80 11.08 -14.12
CA ARG A 519 36.67 9.78 -14.83
C ARG A 519 36.81 8.54 -13.93
N GLY A 520 37.53 8.67 -12.81
CA GLY A 520 37.70 7.61 -11.82
C GLY A 520 36.62 7.58 -10.73
N ALA A 521 35.64 8.49 -10.76
CA ALA A 521 34.57 8.60 -9.76
C ALA A 521 33.53 7.47 -9.93
N ALA A 522 33.95 6.22 -9.65
CA ALA A 522 33.20 5.01 -9.99
C ALA A 522 31.76 5.03 -9.45
N ASP A 523 31.57 5.30 -8.17
CA ASP A 523 30.25 5.32 -7.53
C ASP A 523 29.31 6.37 -8.19
N HIS A 524 29.81 7.57 -8.50
CA HIS A 524 29.02 8.59 -9.17
C HIS A 524 28.58 8.18 -10.59
N TRP A 525 29.45 7.52 -11.35
CA TRP A 525 29.09 7.02 -12.68
C TRP A 525 28.05 5.89 -12.61
N THR A 526 28.20 4.99 -11.65
CA THR A 526 27.24 3.91 -11.41
C THR A 526 25.86 4.47 -11.04
N ARG A 527 25.79 5.39 -10.07
CA ARG A 527 24.54 6.04 -9.66
C ARG A 527 23.88 6.80 -10.80
N LEU A 528 24.65 7.55 -11.59
CA LEU A 528 24.12 8.30 -12.74
C LEU A 528 23.49 7.37 -13.78
N LEU A 529 24.13 6.24 -14.09
CA LEU A 529 23.58 5.25 -15.02
C LEU A 529 22.28 4.64 -14.48
N ARG A 530 22.23 4.30 -13.18
CA ARG A 530 21.02 3.79 -12.54
C ARG A 530 19.87 4.78 -12.66
N PHE A 531 20.08 6.02 -12.25
CA PHE A 531 19.07 7.08 -12.32
C PHE A 531 18.57 7.27 -13.74
N TYR A 532 19.48 7.39 -14.71
CA TYR A 532 19.10 7.55 -16.10
C TYR A 532 18.23 6.40 -16.60
N ARG A 533 18.64 5.14 -16.38
CA ARG A 533 17.91 3.97 -16.89
C ARG A 533 16.53 3.81 -16.26
N LEU A 534 16.42 3.90 -14.93
CA LEU A 534 15.16 3.71 -14.23
C LEU A 534 14.16 4.83 -14.54
N VAL A 535 14.62 6.09 -14.50
CA VAL A 535 13.77 7.24 -14.80
C VAL A 535 13.34 7.24 -16.27
N GLN A 536 14.26 6.92 -17.20
CA GLN A 536 13.94 6.85 -18.61
C GLN A 536 12.87 5.78 -18.89
N ALA A 537 13.06 4.55 -18.38
CA ALA A 537 12.09 3.46 -18.58
C ALA A 537 10.69 3.86 -18.11
N ARG A 538 10.56 4.36 -16.87
CA ARG A 538 9.28 4.76 -16.29
C ARG A 538 8.57 5.85 -17.09
N LEU A 539 9.30 6.87 -17.55
CA LEU A 539 8.71 7.97 -18.29
C LEU A 539 8.33 7.59 -19.73
N HIS A 540 9.07 6.70 -20.38
CA HIS A 540 8.67 6.14 -21.67
C HIS A 540 7.41 5.28 -21.54
N ASP A 541 7.37 4.36 -20.59
CA ASP A 541 6.20 3.49 -20.36
C ASP A 541 4.94 4.32 -20.09
N ALA A 542 5.05 5.35 -19.23
CA ALA A 542 3.94 6.26 -18.97
C ALA A 542 3.47 7.01 -20.23
N HIS A 543 4.41 7.44 -21.08
CA HIS A 543 4.09 8.11 -22.33
C HIS A 543 3.39 7.18 -23.33
N GLU A 544 3.87 5.94 -23.47
CA GLU A 544 3.26 4.93 -24.33
C GLU A 544 1.85 4.57 -23.88
N GLN A 545 1.63 4.42 -22.57
CA GLN A 545 0.30 4.19 -22.00
C GLN A 545 -0.66 5.35 -22.26
N GLU A 546 -0.20 6.60 -22.17
CA GLU A 546 -1.02 7.77 -22.49
C GLU A 546 -1.39 7.80 -23.98
N GLN A 547 -0.41 7.57 -24.87
CA GLN A 547 -0.67 7.50 -26.31
C GLN A 547 -1.64 6.38 -26.68
N ALA A 548 -1.53 5.22 -26.04
CA ALA A 548 -2.49 4.13 -26.19
C ALA A 548 -3.89 4.53 -25.73
N ARG A 549 -4.01 5.21 -24.57
CA ARG A 549 -5.29 5.74 -24.06
C ARG A 549 -5.92 6.75 -25.02
N GLU A 550 -5.15 7.70 -25.54
CA GLU A 550 -5.65 8.68 -26.51
C GLU A 550 -6.05 8.05 -27.85
N ALA A 551 -5.24 7.10 -28.36
CA ALA A 551 -5.55 6.40 -29.59
C ALA A 551 -6.85 5.61 -29.46
N GLU A 552 -7.04 4.97 -28.31
CA GLU A 552 -8.27 4.25 -27.98
C GLU A 552 -9.48 5.19 -27.87
N ALA A 553 -9.32 6.36 -27.22
CA ALA A 553 -10.37 7.37 -27.17
C ALA A 553 -10.80 7.85 -28.57
N ARG A 554 -9.83 8.14 -29.45
CA ARG A 554 -10.10 8.52 -30.86
C ARG A 554 -10.78 7.40 -31.64
N ARG A 555 -10.39 6.13 -31.41
CA ARG A 555 -11.03 4.97 -32.04
C ARG A 555 -12.50 4.87 -31.61
N ILE A 556 -12.79 5.03 -30.32
CA ILE A 556 -14.15 4.99 -29.77
C ILE A 556 -15.00 6.11 -30.36
N GLU A 557 -14.48 7.34 -30.38
CA GLU A 557 -15.20 8.49 -30.95
C GLU A 557 -15.57 8.29 -32.42
N ALA A 558 -14.66 7.73 -33.22
CA ALA A 558 -14.93 7.42 -34.63
C ALA A 558 -15.96 6.28 -34.81
N ALA A 559 -15.96 5.28 -33.92
CA ALA A 559 -16.82 4.10 -34.02
C ALA A 559 -18.26 4.34 -33.56
N VAL A 560 -18.48 5.28 -32.64
CA VAL A 560 -19.77 5.44 -31.95
C VAL A 560 -20.58 6.60 -32.52
N HIS A 561 -21.51 6.27 -33.40
CA HIS A 561 -22.51 7.21 -33.94
C HIS A 561 -23.80 6.48 -34.33
N LEU A 562 -24.90 7.22 -34.46
CA LEU A 562 -26.18 6.71 -34.95
C LEU A 562 -26.35 7.06 -36.44
N LEU A 563 -26.86 6.12 -37.23
CA LEU A 563 -27.23 6.31 -38.63
C LEU A 563 -28.56 7.09 -38.78
N ALA A 564 -29.43 7.00 -37.77
CA ALA A 564 -30.70 7.72 -37.69
C ALA A 564 -30.96 8.16 -36.23
N ALA A 565 -31.57 9.34 -36.07
CA ALA A 565 -31.93 9.90 -34.76
C ALA A 565 -33.46 9.96 -34.59
N PRO A 566 -33.96 9.94 -33.34
CA PRO A 566 -35.39 10.11 -33.06
C PRO A 566 -36.00 11.42 -33.62
N PRO A 567 -37.31 11.43 -33.94
CA PRO A 567 -38.27 10.33 -33.77
C PRO A 567 -38.11 9.23 -34.83
N LEU A 568 -38.11 7.99 -34.38
CA LEU A 568 -37.96 6.80 -35.23
C LEU A 568 -39.33 6.24 -35.61
N ALA A 569 -39.46 5.70 -36.83
CA ALA A 569 -40.66 4.97 -37.20
C ALA A 569 -40.69 3.63 -36.46
N SER A 570 -41.86 3.19 -35.99
CA SER A 570 -41.99 1.97 -35.17
C SER A 570 -41.50 0.69 -35.86
N ASP A 571 -41.49 0.66 -37.20
CA ASP A 571 -41.05 -0.45 -38.03
C ASP A 571 -39.61 -0.33 -38.54
N VAL A 572 -38.86 0.70 -38.14
CA VAL A 572 -37.47 0.86 -38.57
C VAL A 572 -36.61 -0.28 -37.96
N PRO A 573 -35.83 -1.01 -38.78
CA PRO A 573 -34.93 -2.03 -38.26
C PRO A 573 -33.70 -1.38 -37.62
N ASP A 574 -33.15 -2.03 -36.62
CA ASP A 574 -32.02 -1.48 -35.86
C ASP A 574 -30.74 -1.32 -36.68
N ALA A 575 -30.57 -2.10 -37.76
CA ALA A 575 -29.47 -1.94 -38.71
C ALA A 575 -29.55 -0.62 -39.51
N ALA A 576 -30.67 0.10 -39.44
CA ALA A 576 -30.82 1.46 -39.97
C ALA A 576 -30.59 2.55 -38.91
N ILE A 577 -30.41 2.17 -37.64
CA ILE A 577 -30.12 3.06 -36.51
C ILE A 577 -28.65 2.93 -36.10
N PHE A 578 -28.17 1.70 -35.93
CA PHE A 578 -26.80 1.40 -35.53
C PHE A 578 -25.97 0.96 -36.74
N PRO A 579 -24.74 1.49 -36.92
CA PRO A 579 -23.83 1.06 -37.97
C PRO A 579 -23.46 -0.42 -37.83
N LEU A 580 -22.99 -1.03 -38.93
CA LEU A 580 -22.69 -2.46 -39.02
C LEU A 580 -21.68 -2.91 -37.94
N GLU A 581 -20.72 -2.05 -37.63
CA GLU A 581 -19.70 -2.27 -36.60
C GLU A 581 -20.35 -2.42 -35.21
N LEU A 582 -21.29 -1.55 -34.85
CA LEU A 582 -22.03 -1.63 -33.58
C LEU A 582 -23.01 -2.80 -33.56
N MET A 583 -23.60 -3.16 -34.70
CA MET A 583 -24.44 -4.36 -34.82
C MET A 583 -23.63 -5.65 -34.62
N THR A 584 -22.41 -5.70 -35.15
CA THR A 584 -21.49 -6.84 -34.97
C THR A 584 -21.02 -6.91 -33.51
N LEU A 585 -20.66 -5.76 -32.93
CA LEU A 585 -20.28 -5.67 -31.52
C LEU A 585 -21.41 -6.12 -30.60
N SER A 586 -22.67 -5.75 -30.88
CA SER A 586 -23.84 -6.19 -30.10
C SER A 586 -23.99 -7.71 -30.10
N ALA A 587 -23.85 -8.38 -31.25
CA ALA A 587 -23.95 -9.83 -31.32
C ALA A 587 -22.85 -10.53 -30.49
N GLN A 588 -21.63 -9.99 -30.55
CA GLN A 588 -20.51 -10.47 -29.75
C GLN A 588 -20.75 -10.22 -28.25
N TRP A 589 -21.13 -9.00 -27.88
CA TRP A 589 -21.45 -8.60 -26.50
C TRP A 589 -22.51 -9.49 -25.85
N GLN A 590 -23.56 -9.83 -26.59
CA GLN A 590 -24.60 -10.74 -26.11
C GLN A 590 -24.09 -12.17 -25.93
N THR A 591 -23.35 -12.69 -26.91
CA THR A 591 -22.81 -14.06 -26.87
C THR A 591 -21.85 -14.23 -25.69
N ASP A 592 -20.93 -13.28 -25.55
CA ASP A 592 -19.94 -13.23 -24.48
C ASP A 592 -20.58 -13.07 -23.10
N GLY A 593 -21.57 -12.19 -22.98
CA GLY A 593 -22.30 -12.00 -21.73
C GLY A 593 -23.06 -13.25 -21.29
N GLN A 594 -23.74 -13.93 -22.20
CA GLN A 594 -24.46 -15.19 -21.89
C GLN A 594 -23.49 -16.29 -21.46
N ALA A 595 -22.37 -16.45 -22.16
CA ALA A 595 -21.36 -17.45 -21.83
C ALA A 595 -20.73 -17.18 -20.46
N TYR A 596 -20.40 -15.92 -20.20
CA TYR A 596 -19.84 -15.47 -18.92
C TYR A 596 -20.81 -15.74 -17.75
N VAL A 597 -22.05 -15.26 -17.86
CA VAL A 597 -23.08 -15.46 -16.83
C VAL A 597 -23.36 -16.94 -16.59
N ALA A 598 -23.40 -17.75 -17.65
CA ALA A 598 -23.57 -19.20 -17.51
C ALA A 598 -22.41 -19.85 -16.74
N ALA A 599 -21.17 -19.42 -16.98
CA ALA A 599 -20.00 -19.91 -16.26
C ALA A 599 -20.04 -19.53 -14.77
N ILE A 600 -20.32 -18.26 -14.46
CA ILE A 600 -20.45 -17.80 -13.07
C ILE A 600 -21.57 -18.55 -12.34
N ARG A 601 -22.75 -18.70 -12.95
CA ARG A 601 -23.85 -19.47 -12.36
C ARG A 601 -23.48 -20.93 -12.11
N ALA A 602 -22.75 -21.56 -13.03
CA ALA A 602 -22.32 -22.95 -12.88
C ALA A 602 -21.32 -23.11 -11.73
N HIS A 603 -20.38 -22.18 -11.59
CA HIS A 603 -19.43 -22.15 -10.48
C HIS A 603 -20.16 -21.96 -9.14
N GLN A 604 -21.06 -20.98 -9.05
CA GLN A 604 -21.84 -20.74 -7.84
C GLN A 604 -22.71 -21.94 -7.46
N LEU A 605 -23.36 -22.60 -8.43
CA LEU A 605 -24.12 -23.83 -8.17
C LEU A 605 -23.22 -24.96 -7.64
N ALA A 606 -21.98 -25.04 -8.12
CA ALA A 606 -21.00 -26.02 -7.64
C ALA A 606 -20.58 -25.73 -6.19
N MET A 607 -20.39 -24.45 -5.83
CA MET A 607 -20.12 -24.01 -4.45
C MET A 607 -21.29 -24.34 -3.52
N ASP A 608 -22.52 -23.96 -3.89
CA ASP A 608 -23.72 -24.26 -3.10
C ASP A 608 -23.86 -25.79 -2.88
N ALA A 609 -23.53 -26.60 -3.90
CA ALA A 609 -23.59 -28.05 -3.83
C ALA A 609 -22.45 -28.71 -3.01
N ARG A 610 -21.34 -28.00 -2.74
CA ARG A 610 -20.27 -28.43 -1.83
C ARG A 610 -20.66 -28.12 -0.38
N ALA A 611 -21.11 -26.89 -0.12
CA ALA A 611 -21.62 -26.49 1.21
C ALA A 611 -22.74 -27.43 1.71
N LEU A 612 -23.67 -27.83 0.82
CA LEU A 612 -24.74 -28.78 1.15
C LEU A 612 -24.26 -30.21 1.47
N ARG A 613 -23.05 -30.61 1.07
CA ARG A 613 -22.48 -31.94 1.36
C ARG A 613 -21.74 -31.98 2.69
N GLY A 614 -21.48 -30.83 3.31
CA GLY A 614 -20.70 -30.74 4.54
C GLY A 614 -19.24 -31.15 4.35
N ASP A 615 -18.69 -30.92 3.15
CA ASP A 615 -17.26 -31.14 2.85
C ASP A 615 -16.39 -29.95 3.33
N ASP A 616 -16.94 -29.07 4.19
CA ASP A 616 -16.24 -27.94 4.81
C ASP A 616 -15.50 -28.45 6.06
N GLU A 617 -14.25 -28.88 5.90
CA GLU A 617 -13.30 -28.97 7.01
C GLU A 617 -12.73 -27.56 7.29
N ASP A 618 -13.28 -26.90 8.33
CA ASP A 618 -12.68 -25.85 9.18
C ASP A 618 -11.82 -24.74 8.52
N ASP A 619 -12.45 -23.84 7.76
CA ASP A 619 -12.01 -22.43 7.63
C ASP A 619 -12.70 -21.57 8.69
N ALA A 620 -12.46 -21.91 9.96
CA ALA A 620 -12.75 -21.02 11.07
C ALA A 620 -11.65 -19.96 11.16
N VAL A 621 -11.91 -18.80 10.55
CA VAL A 621 -11.19 -17.55 10.78
C VAL A 621 -11.34 -17.20 12.26
N GLY A 622 -10.29 -17.46 13.04
CA GLY A 622 -10.21 -17.14 14.46
C GLY A 622 -10.08 -15.65 14.67
N VAL A 623 -11.16 -15.00 15.10
CA VAL A 623 -11.13 -13.63 15.62
C VAL A 623 -10.46 -13.67 17.01
N THR A 624 -9.25 -13.14 17.11
CA THR A 624 -8.72 -12.63 18.38
C THR A 624 -8.42 -11.16 18.20
N GLY A 625 -9.06 -10.32 19.01
CA GLY A 625 -8.95 -8.87 18.95
C GLY A 625 -7.69 -8.36 19.66
N SER A 626 -7.17 -7.25 19.16
CA SER A 626 -6.49 -6.24 19.98
C SER A 626 -6.57 -4.88 19.29
N ASP A 627 -7.01 -3.89 20.06
CA ASP A 627 -7.25 -2.50 19.69
C ASP A 627 -6.00 -1.72 19.24
N GLY A 628 -6.19 -0.77 18.31
CA GLY A 628 -5.73 0.62 18.51
C GLY A 628 -4.61 1.18 17.63
N GLN A 629 -4.99 2.19 16.84
CA GLN A 629 -4.21 3.39 16.41
C GLN A 629 -3.11 3.25 15.33
N GLN A 630 -3.40 3.73 14.10
CA GLN A 630 -2.92 5.06 13.63
C GLN A 630 -3.44 5.41 12.22
N ASP A 631 -3.82 6.68 12.07
CA ASP A 631 -4.24 7.33 10.84
C ASP A 631 -3.12 7.47 9.79
N GLY A 632 -3.51 7.35 8.53
CA GLY A 632 -3.04 8.24 7.45
C GLY A 632 -2.01 7.67 6.47
N GLN A 633 -2.50 7.18 5.33
CA GLN A 633 -2.21 7.69 3.97
C GLN A 633 -2.72 6.69 2.93
N VAL A 634 -3.66 7.13 2.09
CA VAL A 634 -4.19 6.37 0.96
C VAL A 634 -3.22 6.56 -0.21
N GLU A 635 -2.35 5.59 -0.43
CA GLU A 635 -1.76 5.36 -1.75
C GLU A 635 -2.42 4.13 -2.38
N GLN A 636 -3.04 4.37 -3.53
CA GLN A 636 -3.58 3.34 -4.40
C GLN A 636 -2.42 2.61 -5.06
N GLU A 637 -2.29 1.32 -4.80
CA GLU A 637 -1.81 0.34 -5.78
C GLU A 637 -2.32 -1.05 -5.38
N SER A 638 -2.82 -1.80 -6.34
CA SER A 638 -3.17 -3.23 -6.23
C SER A 638 -3.23 -3.77 -7.66
N PRO A 639 -3.21 -5.10 -7.90
CA PRO A 639 -2.78 -6.21 -7.02
C PRO A 639 -2.04 -7.33 -7.78
N GLU A 640 -1.08 -8.06 -7.20
CA GLU A 640 -0.74 -9.42 -7.69
C GLU A 640 -0.26 -10.36 -6.57
N SER A 641 -1.21 -10.94 -5.83
CA SER A 641 -1.11 -12.33 -5.37
C SER A 641 -2.51 -12.80 -4.95
N GLN A 642 -3.06 -13.75 -5.69
CA GLN A 642 -4.20 -14.53 -5.25
C GLN A 642 -3.90 -15.98 -5.56
N ASP A 643 -4.13 -16.79 -4.55
CA ASP A 643 -4.13 -18.25 -4.56
C ASP A 643 -4.77 -18.80 -5.83
N GLU A 644 -4.20 -19.89 -6.34
CA GLU A 644 -4.78 -20.69 -7.43
C GLU A 644 -6.04 -21.48 -6.95
N GLU A 645 -6.95 -20.85 -6.22
CA GLU A 645 -8.36 -21.25 -6.21
C GLU A 645 -9.00 -20.80 -7.52
N GLU A 646 -8.92 -21.63 -8.57
CA GLU A 646 -9.65 -21.55 -9.84
C GLU A 646 -10.22 -20.15 -10.17
N ALA A 647 -9.32 -19.17 -10.40
CA ALA A 647 -9.68 -17.76 -10.54
C ALA A 647 -10.86 -17.62 -11.53
N LEU A 648 -11.97 -17.03 -11.06
CA LEU A 648 -13.16 -16.82 -11.87
C LEU A 648 -12.76 -16.11 -13.18
N PRO A 649 -13.28 -16.56 -14.34
CA PRO A 649 -12.87 -15.98 -15.62
C PRO A 649 -13.16 -14.48 -15.64
N SER A 650 -12.25 -13.66 -16.20
CA SER A 650 -12.55 -12.25 -16.38
C SER A 650 -13.65 -12.06 -17.43
N ASP A 651 -14.61 -11.16 -17.17
CA ASP A 651 -15.67 -10.84 -18.14
C ASP A 651 -15.05 -10.34 -19.46
N PRO A 652 -15.21 -11.06 -20.58
CA PRO A 652 -14.63 -10.70 -21.88
C PRO A 652 -15.15 -9.37 -22.42
N ARG A 653 -16.31 -8.90 -21.95
CA ARG A 653 -16.90 -7.61 -22.35
C ARG A 653 -16.06 -6.41 -21.88
N LYS A 654 -15.15 -6.58 -20.91
CA LYS A 654 -14.24 -5.52 -20.42
C LYS A 654 -13.50 -4.80 -21.55
N ALA A 655 -13.04 -5.54 -22.56
CA ALA A 655 -12.26 -4.97 -23.66
C ALA A 655 -13.05 -3.97 -24.53
N THR A 656 -14.37 -4.08 -24.57
CA THR A 656 -15.24 -3.24 -25.40
C THR A 656 -16.17 -2.34 -24.59
N ALA A 657 -16.19 -2.48 -23.27
CA ALA A 657 -17.00 -1.70 -22.33
C ALA A 657 -16.85 -0.17 -22.52
N PRO A 658 -15.64 0.41 -22.74
CA PRO A 658 -15.52 1.84 -23.04
C PRO A 658 -16.30 2.29 -24.28
N THR A 659 -16.38 1.44 -25.30
CA THR A 659 -17.12 1.72 -26.55
C THR A 659 -18.62 1.72 -26.31
N VAL A 660 -19.12 0.70 -25.59
CA VAL A 660 -20.55 0.55 -25.31
C VAL A 660 -21.04 1.64 -24.35
N LEU A 661 -20.21 2.04 -23.38
CA LEU A 661 -20.50 3.16 -22.51
C LEU A 661 -20.58 4.49 -23.28
N GLN A 662 -19.67 4.73 -24.23
CA GLN A 662 -19.79 5.90 -25.10
C GLN A 662 -21.09 5.85 -25.93
N LEU A 663 -21.51 4.66 -26.38
CA LEU A 663 -22.80 4.50 -27.06
C LEU A 663 -23.98 4.81 -26.14
N ALA A 664 -23.94 4.38 -24.87
CA ALA A 664 -24.95 4.72 -23.87
C ALA A 664 -25.09 6.24 -23.70
N ARG A 665 -23.98 6.98 -23.67
CA ARG A 665 -23.99 8.46 -23.63
C ARG A 665 -24.69 9.06 -24.86
N VAL A 666 -24.34 8.59 -26.06
CA VAL A 666 -24.94 9.06 -27.32
C VAL A 666 -26.44 8.76 -27.36
N VAL A 667 -26.86 7.56 -26.96
CA VAL A 667 -28.27 7.15 -26.91
C VAL A 667 -29.03 7.99 -25.89
N TYR A 668 -28.52 8.13 -24.66
CA TYR A 668 -29.18 8.87 -23.60
C TYR A 668 -29.34 10.36 -23.94
N ALA A 669 -28.40 10.96 -24.66
CA ALA A 669 -28.47 12.37 -25.09
C ALA A 669 -29.72 12.70 -25.94
N HIS A 670 -30.34 11.69 -26.59
CA HIS A 670 -31.58 11.88 -27.33
C HIS A 670 -32.84 11.91 -26.45
N ALA A 671 -32.75 11.43 -25.20
CA ALA A 671 -33.88 11.33 -24.27
C ALA A 671 -35.13 10.67 -24.88
N ASP A 672 -34.93 9.55 -25.59
CA ASP A 672 -35.98 8.78 -26.28
C ASP A 672 -36.06 7.36 -25.72
N GLU A 673 -37.26 6.94 -25.32
CA GLU A 673 -37.48 5.64 -24.66
C GLU A 673 -37.29 4.45 -25.61
N ASP A 674 -37.76 4.55 -26.86
CA ASP A 674 -37.65 3.46 -27.84
C ASP A 674 -36.19 3.21 -28.22
N LEU A 675 -35.42 4.28 -28.45
CA LEU A 675 -33.99 4.18 -28.72
C LEU A 675 -33.22 3.58 -27.53
N GLY A 676 -33.54 4.01 -26.30
CA GLY A 676 -32.95 3.47 -25.07
C GLY A 676 -33.23 1.97 -24.93
N GLU A 677 -34.47 1.54 -25.13
CA GLU A 677 -34.86 0.12 -25.05
C GLU A 677 -34.15 -0.72 -26.12
N ARG A 678 -34.06 -0.23 -27.36
CA ARG A 678 -33.32 -0.91 -28.45
C ARG A 678 -31.83 -1.06 -28.16
N PHE A 679 -31.24 -0.08 -27.46
CA PHE A 679 -29.85 -0.14 -27.01
C PHE A 679 -29.67 -1.18 -25.90
N ARG A 680 -30.51 -1.14 -24.86
CA ARG A 680 -30.50 -2.07 -23.73
C ARG A 680 -30.61 -3.53 -24.18
N GLN A 681 -31.55 -3.81 -25.08
CA GLN A 681 -31.74 -5.15 -25.64
C GLN A 681 -30.50 -5.66 -26.38
N ARG A 682 -29.72 -4.77 -27.00
CA ARG A 682 -28.48 -5.10 -27.73
C ARG A 682 -27.26 -5.24 -26.86
N PHE A 683 -27.22 -4.47 -25.79
CA PHE A 683 -26.07 -4.32 -24.93
C PHE A 683 -26.53 -4.48 -23.49
N ALA A 684 -26.84 -5.70 -23.06
CA ALA A 684 -27.20 -5.94 -21.66
C ALA A 684 -26.08 -5.44 -20.74
N PHE A 685 -26.43 -4.81 -19.62
CA PHE A 685 -25.44 -4.25 -18.71
C PHE A 685 -24.50 -5.35 -18.15
N ALA A 686 -23.26 -4.97 -17.87
CA ALA A 686 -22.18 -5.89 -17.48
C ALA A 686 -21.49 -5.37 -16.21
N PRO A 687 -22.01 -5.66 -15.00
CA PRO A 687 -21.48 -5.07 -13.77
C PRO A 687 -19.98 -5.33 -13.59
N ASP A 688 -19.52 -6.55 -13.85
CA ASP A 688 -18.11 -6.95 -13.67
C ASP A 688 -17.19 -6.33 -14.73
N ALA A 689 -17.73 -5.94 -15.88
CA ALA A 689 -16.99 -5.17 -16.89
C ALA A 689 -16.77 -3.71 -16.46
N TYR A 690 -17.64 -3.17 -15.60
CA TYR A 690 -17.57 -1.79 -15.11
C TYR A 690 -17.13 -1.67 -13.64
N VAL A 691 -16.80 -2.78 -12.96
CA VAL A 691 -16.52 -2.80 -11.51
C VAL A 691 -15.46 -1.79 -11.06
N LYS A 692 -14.31 -1.71 -11.75
CA LYS A 692 -13.25 -0.73 -11.42
C LYS A 692 -13.74 0.71 -11.56
N ARG A 693 -14.56 0.98 -12.59
CA ARG A 693 -15.10 2.31 -12.80
C ARG A 693 -16.17 2.66 -11.77
N ALA A 694 -17.05 1.72 -11.43
CA ALA A 694 -18.06 1.94 -10.40
C ALA A 694 -17.43 2.14 -9.01
N ALA A 695 -16.36 1.42 -8.67
CA ALA A 695 -15.60 1.66 -7.45
C ALA A 695 -14.99 3.07 -7.42
N ASN A 696 -14.43 3.53 -8.55
CA ASN A 696 -13.78 4.84 -8.61
C ASN A 696 -14.77 6.01 -8.73
N ALA A 697 -15.86 5.84 -9.47
CA ALA A 697 -16.73 6.94 -9.90
C ALA A 697 -18.16 6.85 -9.35
N GLY A 698 -18.57 5.72 -8.76
CA GLY A 698 -19.88 5.49 -8.15
C GLY A 698 -20.29 6.60 -7.19
N ARG A 699 -21.53 7.08 -7.31
CA ARG A 699 -22.18 7.87 -6.26
C ARG A 699 -23.12 6.96 -5.48
N PHE A 700 -23.07 6.98 -4.16
CA PHE A 700 -24.06 6.28 -3.33
C PHE A 700 -25.50 6.62 -3.76
N ILE A 701 -26.39 5.61 -3.80
CA ILE A 701 -27.81 5.81 -4.06
C ILE A 701 -28.62 5.12 -2.95
N GLY A 702 -29.42 5.87 -2.20
CA GLY A 702 -30.26 5.30 -1.16
C GLY A 702 -30.69 6.31 -0.10
N PRO A 703 -31.87 6.18 0.51
CA PRO A 703 -32.90 5.17 0.25
C PRO A 703 -33.63 5.37 -1.09
N VAL A 704 -34.42 4.37 -1.48
CA VAL A 704 -35.19 4.32 -2.73
C VAL A 704 -36.66 4.05 -2.42
N ILE A 705 -37.57 4.71 -3.13
CA ILE A 705 -39.02 4.60 -2.92
C ILE A 705 -39.73 4.59 -4.28
N ALA A 706 -40.38 3.46 -4.60
CA ALA A 706 -41.25 3.31 -5.75
C ALA A 706 -42.65 3.86 -5.46
N LEU A 707 -43.22 4.60 -6.42
CA LEU A 707 -44.57 5.14 -6.36
C LEU A 707 -45.51 4.36 -7.28
N ASP A 708 -46.80 4.30 -6.92
CA ASP A 708 -47.85 3.62 -7.70
C ASP A 708 -48.04 4.21 -9.11
N ASP A 709 -47.55 5.43 -9.35
CA ASP A 709 -47.60 6.09 -10.66
C ASP A 709 -46.38 5.78 -11.57
N GLY A 710 -45.52 4.85 -11.14
CA GLY A 710 -44.34 4.40 -11.88
C GLY A 710 -43.09 5.26 -11.65
N ARG A 711 -43.15 6.31 -10.82
CA ARG A 711 -41.95 7.07 -10.43
C ARG A 711 -41.12 6.31 -9.40
N VAL A 712 -39.81 6.47 -9.47
CA VAL A 712 -38.88 6.06 -8.41
C VAL A 712 -38.22 7.31 -7.82
N LEU A 713 -38.33 7.48 -6.51
CA LEU A 713 -37.67 8.54 -5.76
C LEU A 713 -36.40 7.98 -5.15
N ALA A 714 -35.27 8.65 -5.33
CA ALA A 714 -34.00 8.20 -4.80
C ALA A 714 -33.17 9.37 -4.28
N ARG A 715 -32.39 9.14 -3.22
CA ARG A 715 -31.35 10.06 -2.79
C ARG A 715 -30.02 9.68 -3.45
N ILE A 716 -29.38 10.65 -4.08
CA ILE A 716 -28.04 10.53 -4.68
C ILE A 716 -27.04 11.19 -3.72
N GLY A 717 -25.99 10.47 -3.35
CA GLY A 717 -25.02 10.86 -2.31
C GLY A 717 -25.41 10.36 -0.92
N PRO A 718 -24.44 9.98 -0.07
CA PRO A 718 -24.72 9.57 1.30
C PRO A 718 -25.26 10.75 2.11
N ALA A 719 -25.99 10.48 3.19
CA ALA A 719 -26.69 11.52 3.93
C ALA A 719 -25.78 12.62 4.51
N TYR A 720 -24.50 12.32 4.70
CA TYR A 720 -23.49 13.24 5.24
C TYR A 720 -22.79 14.10 4.18
N ASP A 721 -23.03 13.85 2.90
CA ASP A 721 -22.44 14.63 1.81
C ASP A 721 -23.30 15.87 1.52
N ASP A 722 -22.69 17.05 1.51
CA ASP A 722 -23.35 18.32 1.16
C ASP A 722 -23.91 18.31 -0.28
N ALA A 723 -23.36 17.48 -1.16
CA ALA A 723 -23.86 17.28 -2.52
C ALA A 723 -25.06 16.33 -2.58
N ALA A 724 -25.49 15.74 -1.46
CA ALA A 724 -26.60 14.81 -1.43
C ALA A 724 -27.92 15.50 -1.78
N HIS A 725 -28.69 14.86 -2.67
CA HIS A 725 -29.95 15.42 -3.15
C HIS A 725 -30.92 14.32 -3.59
N TRP A 726 -32.20 14.66 -3.54
CA TRP A 726 -33.27 13.78 -3.99
C TRP A 726 -33.58 13.99 -5.47
N VAL A 727 -33.90 12.90 -6.16
CA VAL A 727 -34.34 12.90 -7.56
C VAL A 727 -35.62 12.07 -7.71
N ALA A 728 -36.51 12.52 -8.59
CA ALA A 728 -37.62 11.73 -9.11
C ALA A 728 -37.29 11.23 -10.51
N LEU A 729 -37.37 9.92 -10.69
CA LEU A 729 -37.06 9.22 -11.93
C LEU A 729 -38.35 8.66 -12.55
N HIS A 730 -38.55 8.90 -13.84
CA HIS A 730 -39.69 8.37 -14.60
C HIS A 730 -39.28 8.21 -16.06
N GLY A 731 -39.21 6.98 -16.55
CA GLY A 731 -38.77 6.70 -17.92
C GLY A 731 -37.36 7.25 -18.15
N VAL A 732 -37.18 8.09 -19.17
CA VAL A 732 -35.90 8.80 -19.48
C VAL A 732 -35.69 10.09 -18.67
N ARG A 733 -36.65 10.51 -17.84
CA ARG A 733 -36.58 11.79 -17.13
C ARG A 733 -36.01 11.61 -15.73
N HIS A 734 -35.05 12.46 -15.39
CA HIS A 734 -34.62 12.68 -14.01
C HIS A 734 -34.95 14.12 -13.61
N THR A 735 -35.62 14.30 -12.47
CA THR A 735 -36.03 15.62 -11.97
C THR A 735 -35.50 15.82 -10.55
N PRO A 736 -34.60 16.79 -10.32
CA PRO A 736 -34.13 17.12 -8.98
C PRO A 736 -35.28 17.63 -8.08
N LEU A 737 -35.35 17.12 -6.86
CA LEU A 737 -36.30 17.52 -5.82
C LEU A 737 -35.59 18.42 -4.80
N THR A 738 -35.25 19.63 -5.20
CA THR A 738 -34.32 20.52 -4.46
C THR A 738 -34.80 20.97 -3.08
N ALA A 739 -36.10 20.95 -2.83
CA ALA A 739 -36.68 21.30 -1.53
C ALA A 739 -36.63 20.14 -0.52
N LEU A 740 -36.38 18.91 -0.97
CA LEU A 740 -36.47 17.71 -0.15
C LEU A 740 -35.11 17.39 0.48
N ARG A 741 -35.08 17.24 1.81
CA ARG A 741 -33.90 16.87 2.60
C ARG A 741 -34.00 15.49 3.22
N GLY A 742 -35.22 15.00 3.45
CA GLY A 742 -35.48 13.64 3.92
C GLY A 742 -36.85 13.16 3.44
N LEU A 743 -36.98 11.86 3.21
CA LEU A 743 -38.21 11.23 2.74
C LEU A 743 -38.32 9.80 3.27
N GLY A 744 -39.54 9.39 3.57
CA GLY A 744 -39.88 8.00 3.87
C GLY A 744 -41.37 7.74 3.77
N HIS A 745 -41.80 6.48 3.80
CA HIS A 745 -43.20 6.10 3.75
C HIS A 745 -43.57 5.06 4.80
N SER A 746 -44.87 4.98 5.13
CA SER A 746 -45.40 4.00 6.06
C SER A 746 -45.44 2.60 5.43
N HIS A 747 -45.53 1.55 6.25
CA HIS A 747 -45.57 0.17 5.77
C HIS A 747 -46.78 -0.15 4.87
N ASP A 748 -47.89 0.59 5.03
CA ASP A 748 -49.07 0.50 4.15
C ASP A 748 -48.96 1.37 2.88
N ARG A 749 -47.83 2.09 2.74
CA ARG A 749 -47.48 3.02 1.65
C ARG A 749 -48.46 4.18 1.48
N GLN A 750 -49.33 4.44 2.47
CA GLN A 750 -50.34 5.51 2.38
C GLN A 750 -49.85 6.84 2.92
N ILE A 751 -48.88 6.84 3.83
CA ILE A 751 -48.37 8.03 4.51
C ILE A 751 -46.93 8.27 4.11
N PHE A 752 -46.61 9.52 3.75
CA PHE A 752 -45.26 9.95 3.41
C PHE A 752 -44.78 11.01 4.39
N ALA A 753 -43.60 10.79 4.99
CA ALA A 753 -42.89 11.81 5.76
C ALA A 753 -41.90 12.53 4.86
N GLN A 754 -41.92 13.85 4.86
CA GLN A 754 -41.06 14.71 4.07
C GLN A 754 -40.37 15.71 5.00
N SER A 755 -39.10 16.00 4.76
CA SER A 755 -38.35 17.06 5.45
C SER A 755 -37.87 18.09 4.44
N ASP A 756 -38.07 19.37 4.77
CA ASP A 756 -37.50 20.52 4.05
C ASP A 756 -36.18 21.02 4.67
N GLY A 757 -35.70 20.34 5.72
CA GLY A 757 -34.54 20.76 6.53
C GLY A 757 -34.89 21.74 7.65
N GLN A 758 -36.15 22.17 7.78
CA GLN A 758 -36.63 22.98 8.91
C GLN A 758 -37.64 22.23 9.77
N GLN A 759 -38.48 21.40 9.16
CA GLN A 759 -39.49 20.60 9.83
C GLN A 759 -39.72 19.29 9.08
N VAL A 760 -40.33 18.31 9.76
CA VAL A 760 -40.90 17.14 9.10
C VAL A 760 -42.41 17.33 8.95
N THR A 761 -42.96 16.94 7.80
CA THR A 761 -44.40 16.92 7.54
C THR A 761 -44.84 15.56 7.05
N THR A 762 -46.00 15.09 7.52
CA THR A 762 -46.63 13.86 7.01
C THR A 762 -47.75 14.18 6.05
N HIS A 763 -47.90 13.35 5.02
CA HIS A 763 -48.84 13.55 3.92
C HIS A 763 -49.56 12.25 3.58
N ARG A 764 -50.80 12.36 3.07
CA ARG A 764 -51.49 11.21 2.46
C ARG A 764 -51.09 11.10 0.99
N GLY A 765 -50.22 10.15 0.67
CA GLY A 765 -49.52 10.07 -0.62
C GLY A 765 -48.37 11.09 -0.73
N PHE A 766 -47.44 10.84 -1.67
CA PHE A 766 -46.34 11.76 -1.95
C PHE A 766 -46.88 13.11 -2.46
N GLU A 767 -46.40 14.22 -1.89
CA GLU A 767 -46.90 15.59 -2.13
C GLU A 767 -48.41 15.79 -1.89
N GLY A 768 -49.05 14.89 -1.14
CA GLY A 768 -50.46 14.98 -0.78
C GLY A 768 -50.77 16.06 0.26
N PRO A 769 -52.00 16.14 0.77
CA PRO A 769 -52.35 17.08 1.83
C PRO A 769 -51.61 16.75 3.15
N VAL A 770 -51.12 17.79 3.82
CA VAL A 770 -50.43 17.69 5.12
C VAL A 770 -51.39 17.16 6.20
N ILE A 771 -50.95 16.14 6.93
CA ILE A 771 -51.63 15.51 8.06
C ILE A 771 -51.15 16.14 9.37
N ALA A 772 -49.82 16.17 9.59
CA ALA A 772 -49.19 16.73 10.76
C ALA A 772 -47.83 17.38 10.43
N ARG A 773 -47.32 18.18 11.38
CA ARG A 773 -46.01 18.83 11.33
C ARG A 773 -45.25 18.51 12.60
N PHE A 774 -43.94 18.36 12.48
CA PHE A 774 -43.04 17.94 13.55
C PHE A 774 -41.79 18.82 13.55
N ASP A 775 -41.33 19.19 14.74
CA ASP A 775 -40.02 19.83 14.88
C ASP A 775 -38.92 18.80 14.63
N LEU A 776 -37.79 19.28 14.10
CA LEU A 776 -36.58 18.47 13.99
C LEU A 776 -35.94 18.30 15.37
N PRO A 777 -35.28 17.15 15.62
CA PRO A 777 -34.39 17.04 16.77
C PRO A 777 -33.27 18.08 16.72
N ARG A 778 -32.70 18.37 17.88
CA ARG A 778 -31.52 19.24 18.03
C ARG A 778 -30.25 18.45 18.28
N GLY A 779 -30.39 17.16 18.60
CA GLY A 779 -29.28 16.24 18.84
C GLY A 779 -28.91 16.09 20.31
N ASN A 780 -29.57 16.84 21.21
CA ASN A 780 -29.30 16.83 22.65
C ASN A 780 -30.55 16.56 23.51
N GLU A 781 -31.65 16.09 22.90
CA GLU A 781 -32.86 15.72 23.63
C GLU A 781 -32.60 14.57 24.60
N GLY A 782 -33.13 14.65 25.82
CA GLY A 782 -33.12 13.55 26.78
C GLY A 782 -31.76 13.21 27.39
N LEU A 783 -30.71 13.99 27.10
CA LEU A 783 -29.38 13.75 27.66
C LEU A 783 -29.28 14.11 29.15
N PRO A 784 -28.50 13.36 29.95
CA PRO A 784 -28.14 13.73 31.32
C PRO A 784 -27.45 15.10 31.39
N SER A 785 -27.61 15.81 32.52
CA SER A 785 -27.07 17.18 32.68
C SER A 785 -25.54 17.27 32.72
N ASP A 786 -24.88 16.16 33.01
CA ASP A 786 -23.43 15.95 33.05
C ASP A 786 -22.83 15.61 31.67
N VAL A 787 -23.67 15.27 30.70
CA VAL A 787 -23.25 15.03 29.31
C VAL A 787 -23.19 16.36 28.56
N ALA A 788 -21.98 16.86 28.34
CA ALA A 788 -21.70 18.17 27.75
C ALA A 788 -21.82 18.18 26.22
N VAL A 789 -23.03 17.93 25.70
CA VAL A 789 -23.35 17.93 24.25
C VAL A 789 -24.12 19.20 23.87
N ALA A 790 -23.65 19.89 22.84
CA ALA A 790 -24.36 21.03 22.24
C ALA A 790 -25.41 20.56 21.22
N ALA A 791 -26.44 21.38 21.01
CA ALA A 791 -27.28 21.24 19.82
C ALA A 791 -26.49 21.66 18.59
N GLY A 792 -26.61 20.92 17.49
CA GLY A 792 -25.85 21.19 16.27
C GLY A 792 -26.50 20.68 14.99
N PRO A 793 -25.88 20.95 13.82
CA PRO A 793 -26.42 20.60 12.52
C PRO A 793 -26.70 19.09 12.34
N LEU A 794 -25.87 18.23 12.94
CA LEU A 794 -26.08 16.77 12.89
C LEU A 794 -27.45 16.35 13.44
N GLY A 795 -27.91 17.00 14.51
CA GLY A 795 -29.21 16.70 15.12
C GLY A 795 -30.41 17.07 14.25
N GLN A 796 -30.23 17.96 13.28
CA GLN A 796 -31.28 18.42 12.37
C GLN A 796 -31.34 17.64 11.06
N ARG A 797 -30.39 16.72 10.83
CA ARG A 797 -30.41 15.86 9.65
C ARG A 797 -31.59 14.89 9.67
N CYS A 798 -31.97 14.44 8.49
CA CYS A 798 -33.07 13.50 8.25
C CYS A 798 -32.55 12.37 7.36
N ASP A 799 -31.67 11.55 7.93
CA ASP A 799 -30.95 10.52 7.18
C ASP A 799 -31.90 9.39 6.74
N GLU A 800 -32.85 9.03 7.61
CA GLU A 800 -33.95 8.12 7.33
C GLU A 800 -35.22 8.53 8.11
N LEU A 801 -36.39 8.31 7.49
CA LEU A 801 -37.70 8.61 8.07
C LEU A 801 -38.65 7.41 7.91
N ILE A 802 -39.36 7.03 8.97
CA ILE A 802 -40.42 6.00 8.90
C ILE A 802 -41.68 6.56 9.58
N PRO A 803 -42.68 7.05 8.82
CA PRO A 803 -43.95 7.47 9.41
C PRO A 803 -44.81 6.29 9.84
N PHE A 804 -45.57 6.49 10.92
CA PHE A 804 -46.67 5.61 11.31
C PHE A 804 -47.88 5.82 10.38
N ASN A 805 -48.71 4.80 10.21
CA ASN A 805 -49.91 4.75 9.39
C ASN A 805 -50.96 5.81 9.80
N ASP A 806 -50.92 6.29 11.04
CA ASP A 806 -51.78 7.38 11.52
C ASP A 806 -51.34 8.78 11.02
N GLY A 807 -50.10 8.90 10.55
CA GLY A 807 -49.46 10.16 10.16
C GLY A 807 -49.26 11.16 11.30
N GLN A 808 -49.49 10.77 12.55
CA GLN A 808 -49.30 11.58 13.76
C GLN A 808 -47.98 11.26 14.47
N ARG A 809 -47.25 10.24 14.02
CA ARG A 809 -45.94 9.86 14.54
C ARG A 809 -44.96 9.56 13.40
N VAL A 810 -43.67 9.85 13.63
CA VAL A 810 -42.58 9.57 12.69
C VAL A 810 -41.34 9.12 13.46
N LEU A 811 -40.70 8.03 13.03
CA LEU A 811 -39.33 7.72 13.43
C LEU A 811 -38.35 8.47 12.54
N LEU A 812 -37.34 9.07 13.15
CA LEU A 812 -36.27 9.78 12.46
C LEU A 812 -34.94 9.27 12.97
N LEU A 813 -34.05 8.91 12.05
CA LEU A 813 -32.66 8.57 12.31
C LEU A 813 -31.76 9.68 11.75
N ASN A 814 -30.77 10.07 12.55
CA ASN A 814 -29.68 10.97 12.16
C ASN A 814 -28.41 10.60 12.96
N PRO A 815 -27.24 11.21 12.68
CA PRO A 815 -25.98 10.80 13.33
C PRO A 815 -25.98 10.93 14.86
N THR A 816 -26.93 11.66 15.44
CA THR A 816 -27.02 11.85 16.88
C THR A 816 -27.92 10.80 17.55
N GLY A 817 -28.66 9.97 16.81
CA GLY A 817 -29.50 8.91 17.37
C GLY A 817 -30.81 8.66 16.62
N VAL A 818 -31.68 7.85 17.23
CA VAL A 818 -33.02 7.52 16.74
C VAL A 818 -34.07 8.25 17.59
N TYR A 819 -35.04 8.89 16.94
CA TYR A 819 -36.04 9.74 17.57
C TYR A 819 -37.47 9.35 17.19
N LEU A 820 -38.39 9.44 18.15
CA LEU A 820 -39.83 9.40 17.93
C LEU A 820 -40.39 10.83 17.95
N LEU A 821 -40.90 11.28 16.81
CA LEU A 821 -41.59 12.54 16.66
C LEU A 821 -43.09 12.30 16.83
N THR A 822 -43.75 13.06 17.70
CA THR A 822 -45.20 12.96 17.94
C THR A 822 -45.88 14.31 17.75
N ALA A 823 -46.98 14.30 17.00
CA ALA A 823 -47.86 15.44 16.88
C ALA A 823 -48.83 15.48 18.07
N ALA A 824 -48.95 16.60 18.79
CA ALA A 824 -49.98 16.75 19.82
C ALA A 824 -50.77 18.05 19.66
N GLY A 825 -52.04 18.01 20.08
CA GLY A 825 -53.03 19.10 19.96
C GLY A 825 -52.72 20.42 20.71
N SER A 826 -51.48 20.61 21.19
CA SER A 826 -50.94 21.84 21.80
C SER A 826 -49.43 22.05 21.58
N GLY A 827 -48.76 21.23 20.77
CA GLY A 827 -47.32 21.30 20.51
C GLY A 827 -46.75 19.99 19.96
N THR A 828 -45.62 20.09 19.28
CA THR A 828 -44.78 19.00 18.75
C THR A 828 -43.90 18.41 19.86
N GLY A 829 -43.73 17.08 19.89
CA GLY A 829 -42.87 16.39 20.85
C GLY A 829 -41.76 15.59 20.16
N VAL A 830 -40.52 15.75 20.63
CA VAL A 830 -39.35 14.99 20.17
C VAL A 830 -38.84 14.15 21.34
N GLN A 831 -38.78 12.83 21.16
CA GLN A 831 -38.26 11.88 22.15
C GLN A 831 -37.10 11.10 21.53
N ARG A 832 -35.91 11.10 22.18
CA ARG A 832 -34.83 10.19 21.83
C ARG A 832 -35.20 8.77 22.25
N LEU A 833 -35.13 7.84 21.32
CA LEU A 833 -35.31 6.41 21.54
C LEU A 833 -34.00 5.66 21.71
N HIS A 834 -32.94 6.13 21.05
CA HIS A 834 -31.61 5.53 21.10
C HIS A 834 -30.52 6.59 20.90
N PRO A 835 -29.42 6.57 21.66
CA PRO A 835 -29.19 5.77 22.87
C PRO A 835 -30.02 6.28 24.07
N GLN A 836 -30.35 5.38 25.01
CA GLN A 836 -31.09 5.72 26.25
C GLN A 836 -30.18 5.86 27.48
N THR A 837 -28.97 5.30 27.41
CA THR A 837 -27.99 5.26 28.50
C THR A 837 -26.66 5.89 28.06
N PHE A 838 -26.03 6.66 28.95
CA PHE A 838 -24.80 7.42 28.69
C PHE A 838 -23.84 7.32 29.89
N GLU A 839 -23.29 6.13 30.11
CA GLU A 839 -22.37 5.85 31.23
C GLU A 839 -20.91 6.11 30.85
N GLU A 840 -20.06 6.47 31.82
CA GLU A 840 -18.64 6.83 31.60
C GLU A 840 -17.76 5.66 31.13
N ASP A 841 -18.06 4.43 31.61
CA ASP A 841 -17.34 3.19 31.31
C ASP A 841 -18.19 2.16 30.52
N GLY A 842 -19.37 2.58 30.03
CA GLY A 842 -20.29 1.72 29.28
C GLY A 842 -19.89 1.48 27.82
N PRO A 843 -20.68 0.74 27.05
CA PRO A 843 -20.53 0.67 25.59
C PRO A 843 -20.78 2.05 24.95
N TYR A 844 -21.77 2.78 25.49
CA TYR A 844 -22.31 4.05 24.99
C TYR A 844 -21.65 5.30 25.57
N THR A 845 -20.34 5.30 25.84
CA THR A 845 -19.73 6.44 26.53
C THR A 845 -19.74 7.66 25.63
N TRP A 846 -20.32 8.76 26.13
CA TRP A 846 -20.27 10.05 25.44
C TRP A 846 -18.83 10.44 25.07
N PRO A 847 -17.78 10.23 25.90
CA PRO A 847 -16.38 10.45 25.50
C PRO A 847 -15.94 9.78 24.20
N LYS A 848 -16.47 8.61 23.85
CA LYS A 848 -16.12 7.91 22.61
C LYS A 848 -16.81 8.49 21.38
N ASN A 849 -18.01 9.03 21.55
CA ASN A 849 -18.91 9.40 20.46
C ASN A 849 -19.03 10.93 20.27
N GLN A 850 -17.94 11.67 20.52
CA GLN A 850 -17.88 13.14 20.40
C GLN A 850 -17.33 13.57 19.05
N MET A 851 -17.98 14.55 18.43
CA MET A 851 -17.46 15.24 17.25
C MET A 851 -17.51 16.75 17.45
N ASP A 852 -16.37 17.40 17.25
CA ASP A 852 -16.28 18.86 17.24
C ASP A 852 -16.64 19.40 15.85
N ASP A 853 -17.69 20.20 15.78
CA ASP A 853 -18.16 20.89 14.58
C ASP A 853 -17.97 22.40 14.71
N GLU A 854 -17.65 23.07 13.61
CA GLU A 854 -17.59 24.53 13.54
C GLU A 854 -18.94 25.09 13.05
N VAL A 855 -19.64 25.82 13.92
CA VAL A 855 -20.91 26.48 13.60
C VAL A 855 -20.77 27.97 13.83
N ASP A 856 -20.97 28.78 12.79
CA ASP A 856 -20.80 30.24 12.83
C ASP A 856 -19.43 30.70 13.38
N GLY A 857 -18.38 29.89 13.17
CA GLY A 857 -17.02 30.14 13.65
C GLY A 857 -16.81 29.88 15.15
N GLN A 858 -17.70 29.10 15.77
CA GLN A 858 -17.56 28.56 17.11
C GLN A 858 -17.52 27.04 17.06
N THR A 859 -16.52 26.45 17.69
CA THR A 859 -16.45 25.00 17.93
C THR A 859 -17.56 24.58 18.90
N ILE A 860 -18.39 23.63 18.49
CA ILE A 860 -19.40 22.98 19.31
C ILE A 860 -19.13 21.46 19.32
N THR A 861 -19.28 20.82 20.47
CA THR A 861 -19.13 19.37 20.59
C THR A 861 -20.51 18.71 20.52
N THR A 862 -20.71 17.78 19.58
CA THR A 862 -22.00 17.12 19.31
C THR A 862 -21.88 15.60 19.32
N LEU A 863 -23.03 14.92 19.50
CA LEU A 863 -23.11 13.45 19.45
C LEU A 863 -23.04 12.93 18.01
N ALA A 864 -22.09 12.04 17.75
CA ALA A 864 -21.95 11.37 16.47
C ALA A 864 -21.80 9.86 16.72
N LEU A 865 -22.77 9.10 16.24
CA LEU A 865 -22.86 7.65 16.36
C LEU A 865 -22.76 7.04 14.96
N ASP A 866 -22.03 5.94 14.87
CA ASP A 866 -21.83 5.20 13.62
C ASP A 866 -22.70 3.94 13.55
N MET A 867 -23.03 3.54 12.32
CA MET A 867 -23.82 2.33 12.02
C MET A 867 -25.18 2.28 12.73
N LEU A 868 -25.76 3.46 12.99
CA LEU A 868 -27.13 3.59 13.47
C LEU A 868 -28.11 2.90 12.52
N HIS A 869 -29.04 2.14 13.10
CA HIS A 869 -30.12 1.53 12.35
C HIS A 869 -31.43 1.58 13.14
N MET A 870 -32.55 1.58 12.41
CA MET A 870 -33.88 1.48 13.00
C MET A 870 -34.83 0.65 12.12
N ALA A 871 -35.83 0.02 12.74
CA ALA A 871 -36.95 -0.59 12.03
C ALA A 871 -38.25 -0.44 12.82
N LEU A 872 -39.39 -0.37 12.13
CA LEU A 872 -40.72 -0.35 12.72
C LEU A 872 -41.45 -1.63 12.33
N SER A 873 -42.09 -2.33 13.27
CA SER A 873 -42.91 -3.49 12.94
C SER A 873 -44.15 -3.06 12.14
N ARG A 874 -44.63 -3.92 11.24
CA ARG A 874 -45.75 -3.60 10.34
C ARG A 874 -47.06 -3.37 11.10
N ASP A 875 -47.23 -4.02 12.24
CA ASP A 875 -48.35 -3.80 13.17
C ASP A 875 -48.18 -2.59 14.10
N GLU A 876 -47.06 -1.87 13.96
CA GLU A 876 -46.69 -0.64 14.67
C GLU A 876 -46.57 -0.78 16.19
N ARG A 877 -46.34 -2.00 16.68
CA ARG A 877 -46.22 -2.29 18.11
C ARG A 877 -44.78 -2.28 18.62
N HIS A 878 -43.80 -2.50 17.75
CA HIS A 878 -42.42 -2.64 18.13
C HIS A 878 -41.49 -1.82 17.23
N ILE A 879 -40.37 -1.38 17.81
CA ILE A 879 -39.33 -0.63 17.13
C ILE A 879 -38.01 -1.34 17.44
N ALA A 880 -37.19 -1.62 16.44
CA ALA A 880 -35.81 -2.08 16.65
C ALA A 880 -34.84 -0.94 16.42
N VAL A 881 -33.80 -0.83 17.24
CA VAL A 881 -32.75 0.21 17.16
C VAL A 881 -31.40 -0.34 17.56
N GLY A 882 -30.33 0.33 17.13
CA GLY A 882 -28.96 0.05 17.57
C GLY A 882 -27.94 0.92 16.82
N ASP A 883 -26.68 0.80 17.22
CA ASP A 883 -25.45 1.38 16.65
C ASP A 883 -24.25 0.43 16.83
N GLN A 884 -23.06 0.76 16.31
CA GLN A 884 -21.89 -0.12 16.38
C GLN A 884 -21.41 -0.46 17.80
N ASP A 885 -21.62 0.44 18.76
CA ASP A 885 -21.20 0.28 20.16
C ASP A 885 -22.30 -0.37 21.01
N SER A 886 -23.36 -0.87 20.39
CA SER A 886 -24.58 -1.30 21.05
C SER A 886 -24.84 -2.80 21.00
N ARG A 887 -25.96 -3.21 21.58
CA ARG A 887 -26.69 -4.42 21.18
C ARG A 887 -27.83 -4.04 20.24
N HIS A 888 -28.43 -5.01 19.57
CA HIS A 888 -29.73 -4.76 18.96
C HIS A 888 -30.80 -4.65 20.05
N ILE A 889 -31.54 -3.55 20.08
CA ILE A 889 -32.52 -3.24 21.12
C ILE A 889 -33.92 -3.26 20.50
N LEU A 890 -34.83 -4.03 21.11
CA LEU A 890 -36.25 -4.05 20.78
C LEU A 890 -37.02 -3.20 21.79
N LEU A 891 -37.77 -2.23 21.28
CA LEU A 891 -38.62 -1.31 22.02
C LEU A 891 -40.10 -1.56 21.72
N ASP A 892 -40.98 -1.18 22.64
CA ASP A 892 -42.40 -1.03 22.35
C ASP A 892 -42.67 0.27 21.55
N ALA A 893 -43.90 0.44 21.06
CA ALA A 893 -44.31 1.61 20.29
C ALA A 893 -44.21 2.97 21.04
N ARG A 894 -43.88 2.97 22.34
CA ARG A 894 -43.66 4.17 23.16
C ARG A 894 -42.18 4.39 23.48
N GLY A 895 -41.30 3.48 23.05
CA GLY A 895 -39.87 3.55 23.27
C GLY A 895 -39.36 2.84 24.52
N ALA A 896 -40.19 2.06 25.22
CA ALA A 896 -39.74 1.28 26.37
C ALA A 896 -39.03 0.01 25.91
N VAL A 897 -37.88 -0.31 26.50
CA VAL A 897 -37.11 -1.53 26.20
C VAL A 897 -37.94 -2.78 26.52
N VAL A 898 -38.09 -3.64 25.51
CA VAL A 898 -38.74 -4.96 25.58
C VAL A 898 -37.68 -6.05 25.70
N ALA A 899 -36.63 -5.99 24.88
CA ALA A 899 -35.55 -6.97 24.85
C ALA A 899 -34.26 -6.39 24.25
N GLU A 900 -33.13 -7.05 24.51
CA GLU A 900 -31.84 -6.79 23.89
C GLU A 900 -31.29 -8.10 23.32
N TYR A 901 -30.59 -8.02 22.18
CA TYR A 901 -30.01 -9.16 21.49
C TYR A 901 -28.52 -8.92 21.25
N ASP A 902 -27.69 -9.87 21.68
CA ASP A 902 -26.27 -9.91 21.35
C ASP A 902 -26.06 -10.12 19.83
N THR A 903 -24.90 -9.69 19.34
CA THR A 903 -24.53 -9.81 17.93
C THR A 903 -24.02 -11.21 17.59
N LEU A 904 -24.21 -11.62 16.33
CA LEU A 904 -23.61 -12.85 15.78
C LEU A 904 -22.23 -12.62 15.16
N SER A 905 -21.92 -11.36 14.85
CA SER A 905 -20.63 -10.86 14.35
C SER A 905 -20.17 -9.68 15.23
N SER A 906 -19.19 -8.89 14.80
CA SER A 906 -18.56 -7.87 15.65
C SER A 906 -19.50 -6.70 16.00
N TYR A 907 -20.12 -6.05 15.01
CA TYR A 907 -20.86 -4.80 15.23
C TYR A 907 -22.32 -4.90 14.76
N PRO A 908 -23.32 -4.48 15.54
CA PRO A 908 -24.69 -4.31 15.05
C PRO A 908 -24.74 -3.34 13.86
N HIS A 909 -25.49 -3.67 12.81
CA HIS A 909 -25.47 -2.89 11.58
C HIS A 909 -26.84 -2.59 10.97
N HIS A 910 -27.75 -3.57 10.94
CA HIS A 910 -29.05 -3.41 10.28
C HIS A 910 -30.14 -4.22 10.98
N ALA A 911 -31.40 -3.78 10.88
CA ALA A 911 -32.54 -4.50 11.44
C ALA A 911 -33.78 -4.45 10.54
N ALA A 912 -34.59 -5.50 10.57
CA ALA A 912 -35.88 -5.58 9.89
C ALA A 912 -36.84 -6.50 10.63
N PHE A 913 -38.14 -6.35 10.40
CA PHE A 913 -39.15 -7.29 10.91
C PHE A 913 -39.66 -8.19 9.80
N SER A 914 -40.02 -9.43 10.14
CA SER A 914 -40.80 -10.29 9.25
C SER A 914 -42.09 -9.60 8.84
N HIS A 915 -42.61 -9.94 7.67
CA HIS A 915 -43.81 -9.29 7.13
C HIS A 915 -45.03 -9.40 8.06
N ASP A 916 -45.13 -10.50 8.82
CA ASP A 916 -46.18 -10.72 9.82
C ASP A 916 -45.88 -10.14 11.22
N SER A 917 -44.75 -9.46 11.38
CA SER A 917 -44.26 -8.84 12.62
C SER A 917 -43.97 -9.81 13.78
N THR A 918 -43.86 -11.11 13.51
CA THR A 918 -43.59 -12.12 14.55
C THR A 918 -42.10 -12.34 14.83
N ARG A 919 -41.23 -11.91 13.91
CA ARG A 919 -39.77 -12.05 14.03
C ARG A 919 -39.03 -10.72 13.80
N LEU A 920 -37.93 -10.57 14.52
CA LEU A 920 -36.89 -9.57 14.30
C LEU A 920 -35.72 -10.23 13.59
N PHE A 921 -35.28 -9.63 12.49
CA PHE A 921 -34.04 -9.93 11.80
C PHE A 921 -33.02 -8.86 12.15
N ALA A 922 -31.91 -9.26 12.77
CA ALA A 922 -30.91 -8.33 13.28
C ALA A 922 -29.53 -8.72 12.75
N ASN A 923 -28.99 -7.90 11.86
CA ASN A 923 -27.72 -8.13 11.18
C ASN A 923 -26.58 -7.44 11.92
N SER A 924 -25.48 -8.17 12.08
CA SER A 924 -24.21 -7.68 12.61
C SER A 924 -23.08 -8.00 11.64
N CYS A 925 -22.02 -7.19 11.59
CA CYS A 925 -20.97 -7.32 10.58
C CYS A 925 -19.54 -7.06 11.10
N HIS A 926 -18.57 -7.54 10.33
CA HIS A 926 -17.15 -7.21 10.43
C HIS A 926 -16.53 -7.17 9.03
N MET A 927 -15.94 -6.03 8.63
CA MET A 927 -15.45 -5.80 7.26
C MET A 927 -16.53 -6.11 6.21
N TYR A 928 -16.30 -7.00 5.23
CA TYR A 928 -17.27 -7.33 4.18
C TYR A 928 -18.22 -8.49 4.55
N TRP A 929 -18.07 -9.05 5.74
CA TRP A 929 -18.84 -10.20 6.23
C TRP A 929 -19.90 -9.78 7.24
N GLY A 930 -20.99 -10.53 7.32
CA GLY A 930 -22.01 -10.32 8.35
C GLY A 930 -22.88 -11.55 8.60
N ALA A 931 -23.62 -11.51 9.70
CA ALA A 931 -24.54 -12.56 10.11
C ALA A 931 -25.83 -11.97 10.65
N THR A 932 -26.95 -12.60 10.29
CA THR A 932 -28.31 -12.13 10.59
C THR A 932 -29.01 -13.07 11.57
N LEU A 933 -29.23 -12.58 12.78
CA LEU A 933 -30.04 -13.23 13.81
C LEU A 933 -31.51 -13.25 13.40
N SER A 934 -32.22 -14.34 13.69
CA SER A 934 -33.68 -14.46 13.58
C SER A 934 -34.28 -14.71 14.97
N ALA A 935 -34.94 -13.71 15.55
CA ALA A 935 -35.47 -13.77 16.91
C ALA A 935 -37.01 -13.61 16.95
N SER A 936 -37.68 -14.30 17.88
CA SER A 936 -39.12 -14.11 18.12
C SER A 936 -39.40 -12.80 18.86
N VAL A 937 -40.39 -12.04 18.39
CA VAL A 937 -40.84 -10.79 19.02
C VAL A 937 -41.76 -11.04 20.21
N ASP A 938 -42.64 -12.06 20.13
CA ASP A 938 -43.62 -12.36 21.18
C ASP A 938 -43.02 -13.15 22.36
N HIS A 939 -41.91 -13.84 22.12
CA HIS A 939 -41.20 -14.66 23.10
C HIS A 939 -39.71 -14.30 23.12
N PRO A 940 -39.35 -13.06 23.51
CA PRO A 940 -37.95 -12.68 23.62
C PRO A 940 -37.27 -13.58 24.69
N PRO A 941 -36.00 -13.98 24.48
CA PRO A 941 -35.29 -14.82 25.43
C PRO A 941 -35.23 -14.18 26.82
N LEU A 942 -35.41 -14.98 27.86
CA LEU A 942 -35.61 -14.51 29.23
C LEU A 942 -34.36 -13.94 29.92
N GLN A 943 -33.16 -14.05 29.31
CA GLN A 943 -31.89 -13.48 29.79
C GLN A 943 -30.91 -13.24 28.61
N PRO A 944 -29.98 -12.25 28.71
CA PRO A 944 -28.87 -12.10 27.77
C PRO A 944 -27.99 -13.35 27.87
N ALA A 945 -27.93 -14.15 26.80
CA ALA A 945 -27.30 -15.46 26.84
C ALA A 945 -25.78 -15.32 26.84
N GLY A 946 -25.11 -15.86 27.85
CA GLY A 946 -23.71 -16.24 27.71
C GLY A 946 -23.60 -17.36 26.66
N SER A 947 -22.97 -17.02 25.53
CA SER A 947 -22.37 -17.80 24.42
C SER A 947 -22.87 -19.18 23.96
N ASP A 948 -23.66 -19.95 24.70
CA ASP A 948 -23.71 -21.41 24.46
C ASP A 948 -25.06 -21.99 24.00
N GLN A 949 -26.05 -21.17 23.61
CA GLN A 949 -27.25 -21.68 22.92
C GLN A 949 -28.10 -20.56 22.29
N LEU A 950 -27.93 -20.30 21.00
CA LEU A 950 -29.05 -19.80 20.20
C LEU A 950 -30.04 -20.96 20.02
N GLU A 951 -31.26 -20.84 20.55
CA GLU A 951 -32.33 -21.84 20.33
C GLU A 951 -32.81 -21.89 18.86
N THR A 952 -32.44 -20.90 18.03
CA THR A 952 -32.82 -20.79 16.61
C THR A 952 -31.60 -20.52 15.73
N PRO A 953 -31.43 -21.23 14.60
CA PRO A 953 -30.35 -20.97 13.66
C PRO A 953 -30.44 -19.55 13.08
N PRO A 954 -29.30 -18.94 12.69
CA PRO A 954 -29.31 -17.66 12.01
C PRO A 954 -30.10 -17.73 10.70
N LEU A 955 -30.60 -16.56 10.26
CA LEU A 955 -31.25 -16.41 8.97
C LEU A 955 -30.23 -16.51 7.83
N ASP A 956 -29.04 -15.96 8.07
CA ASP A 956 -27.91 -15.90 7.15
C ASP A 956 -26.62 -15.69 7.96
N GLU A 957 -25.49 -16.23 7.49
CA GLU A 957 -24.18 -16.16 8.14
C GLU A 957 -23.12 -15.49 7.26
N SER A 958 -23.51 -14.95 6.11
CA SER A 958 -22.59 -14.42 5.11
C SER A 958 -22.78 -12.94 4.81
N CYS A 959 -24.01 -12.45 4.77
CA CYS A 959 -24.31 -11.13 4.25
C CYS A 959 -24.02 -10.03 5.28
N ARG A 960 -23.14 -9.08 4.91
CA ARG A 960 -23.19 -7.73 5.50
C ARG A 960 -24.34 -6.95 4.88
N VAL A 961 -25.43 -6.78 5.62
CA VAL A 961 -26.69 -6.24 5.09
C VAL A 961 -26.77 -4.73 5.28
N TYR A 962 -27.03 -4.00 4.20
CA TYR A 962 -27.24 -2.54 4.22
C TYR A 962 -28.68 -2.12 3.91
N ALA A 963 -29.44 -3.00 3.27
CA ALA A 963 -30.84 -2.77 2.93
C ALA A 963 -31.59 -4.10 2.90
N SER A 964 -32.88 -4.06 3.23
CA SER A 964 -33.73 -5.24 3.21
C SER A 964 -35.18 -4.89 2.95
N VAL A 965 -35.95 -5.84 2.42
CA VAL A 965 -37.41 -5.76 2.33
C VAL A 965 -38.05 -7.10 2.69
N THR A 966 -39.25 -7.07 3.28
CA THR A 966 -39.99 -8.28 3.67
C THR A 966 -41.37 -8.33 3.02
N GLU A 967 -41.70 -9.51 2.50
CA GLU A 967 -42.99 -9.86 1.88
C GLU A 967 -43.52 -11.15 2.55
N PRO A 968 -44.80 -11.54 2.36
CA PRO A 968 -45.32 -12.78 2.92
C PRO A 968 -44.46 -14.00 2.52
N GLY A 969 -43.77 -14.63 3.49
CA GLY A 969 -42.95 -15.81 3.26
C GLY A 969 -41.55 -15.54 2.69
N LEU A 970 -41.12 -14.27 2.60
CA LEU A 970 -39.91 -13.86 1.89
C LEU A 970 -39.24 -12.68 2.58
N VAL A 971 -37.93 -12.78 2.78
CA VAL A 971 -37.03 -11.67 3.13
C VAL A 971 -35.98 -11.53 2.04
N ILE A 972 -35.76 -10.32 1.56
CA ILE A 972 -34.70 -9.99 0.60
C ILE A 972 -33.65 -9.16 1.32
N LEU A 973 -32.41 -9.64 1.35
CA LEU A 973 -31.25 -8.98 1.95
C LEU A 973 -30.33 -8.47 0.84
N GLY A 974 -29.87 -7.22 0.92
CA GLY A 974 -28.86 -6.67 0.03
C GLY A 974 -27.49 -6.67 0.70
N ASP A 975 -26.50 -7.32 0.08
CA ASP A 975 -25.16 -7.50 0.65
C ASP A 975 -24.11 -6.49 0.13
N ALA A 976 -22.89 -6.61 0.69
CA ALA A 976 -21.74 -5.79 0.33
C ALA A 976 -21.18 -6.09 -1.08
N ASP A 977 -21.43 -7.28 -1.63
CA ASP A 977 -20.91 -7.72 -2.92
C ASP A 977 -21.85 -7.37 -4.10
N GLY A 978 -23.04 -6.84 -3.79
CA GLY A 978 -24.00 -6.38 -4.79
C GLY A 978 -25.02 -7.43 -5.21
N TYR A 979 -25.24 -8.43 -4.36
CA TYR A 979 -26.30 -9.41 -4.49
C TYR A 979 -27.52 -9.04 -3.63
N LEU A 980 -28.68 -9.32 -4.21
CA LEU A 980 -29.95 -9.43 -3.51
C LEU A 980 -30.18 -10.91 -3.21
N HIS A 981 -30.27 -11.27 -1.94
CA HIS A 981 -30.51 -12.64 -1.46
C HIS A 981 -31.93 -12.77 -0.94
N ALA A 982 -32.74 -13.58 -1.62
CA ALA A 982 -34.06 -13.95 -1.16
C ALA A 982 -34.01 -15.21 -0.31
N ILE A 983 -34.56 -15.12 0.89
CA ILE A 983 -34.56 -16.17 1.90
C ILE A 983 -36.02 -16.36 2.37
N GLY A 984 -36.42 -17.60 2.64
CA GLY A 984 -37.69 -17.89 3.28
C GLY A 984 -37.69 -17.53 4.77
N ASP A 985 -38.87 -17.41 5.38
CA ASP A 985 -39.01 -17.17 6.84
C ASP A 985 -38.36 -18.28 7.70
N ASP A 986 -38.08 -19.45 7.10
CA ASP A 986 -37.39 -20.59 7.70
C ASP A 986 -35.87 -20.61 7.47
N GLY A 987 -35.30 -19.54 6.88
CA GLY A 987 -33.87 -19.42 6.58
C GLY A 987 -33.42 -20.11 5.29
N ARG A 988 -34.34 -20.68 4.50
CA ARG A 988 -33.95 -21.35 3.25
C ARG A 988 -33.65 -20.35 2.14
N PRO A 989 -32.49 -20.43 1.47
CA PRO A 989 -32.21 -19.60 0.31
C PRO A 989 -33.16 -19.97 -0.84
N LEU A 990 -33.77 -18.94 -1.45
CA LEU A 990 -34.75 -19.09 -2.53
C LEU A 990 -34.14 -18.69 -3.88
N TRP A 991 -33.50 -17.52 -3.94
CA TRP A 991 -32.81 -17.03 -5.13
C TRP A 991 -31.81 -15.92 -4.80
N ARG A 992 -30.88 -15.64 -5.72
CA ARG A 992 -30.00 -14.45 -5.68
C ARG A 992 -30.04 -13.65 -6.97
N HIS A 993 -29.74 -12.36 -6.93
CA HIS A 993 -29.64 -11.48 -8.11
C HIS A 993 -28.52 -10.46 -7.95
N HIS A 994 -27.55 -10.43 -8.85
CA HIS A 994 -26.42 -9.50 -8.81
C HIS A 994 -26.71 -8.25 -9.66
N ILE A 995 -26.59 -7.06 -9.06
CA ILE A 995 -26.75 -5.78 -9.77
C ILE A 995 -25.43 -5.00 -9.88
N GLY A 996 -24.42 -5.38 -9.08
CA GLY A 996 -23.09 -4.79 -9.00
C GLY A 996 -22.92 -3.78 -7.86
N SER A 997 -21.82 -3.93 -7.11
CA SER A 997 -21.44 -3.09 -5.94
C SER A 997 -22.41 -3.18 -4.77
N THR A 998 -21.94 -2.86 -3.56
CA THR A 998 -22.70 -2.90 -2.30
C THR A 998 -24.10 -2.35 -2.42
N ILE A 999 -25.11 -3.16 -2.08
CA ILE A 999 -26.51 -2.73 -2.10
C ILE A 999 -26.74 -1.67 -1.03
N SER A 1000 -27.48 -0.61 -1.35
CA SER A 1000 -27.72 0.53 -0.44
C SER A 1000 -29.18 0.95 -0.33
N GLY A 1001 -30.07 0.29 -1.07
CA GLY A 1001 -31.51 0.52 -0.99
C GLY A 1001 -32.28 -0.53 -1.76
N ILE A 1002 -33.42 -0.95 -1.21
CA ILE A 1002 -34.34 -1.91 -1.84
C ILE A 1002 -35.76 -1.43 -1.58
N ASP A 1003 -36.62 -1.50 -2.60
CA ASP A 1003 -38.06 -1.34 -2.44
C ASP A 1003 -38.81 -2.27 -3.39
N ILE A 1004 -39.97 -2.77 -2.97
CA ILE A 1004 -40.77 -3.75 -3.74
C ILE A 1004 -42.22 -3.28 -3.87
N SER A 1005 -42.82 -3.52 -5.04
CA SER A 1005 -44.23 -3.24 -5.26
C SER A 1005 -45.11 -4.16 -4.40
N PRO A 1006 -46.30 -3.71 -3.96
CA PRO A 1006 -47.20 -4.51 -3.10
C PRO A 1006 -47.65 -5.85 -3.67
N ASP A 1007 -47.56 -6.04 -5.00
CA ASP A 1007 -47.87 -7.29 -5.68
C ASP A 1007 -46.63 -8.19 -5.87
N GLY A 1008 -45.44 -7.72 -5.46
CA GLY A 1008 -44.17 -8.41 -5.61
C GLY A 1008 -43.68 -8.56 -7.05
N ASN A 1009 -44.26 -7.82 -8.01
CA ASN A 1009 -43.89 -7.94 -9.43
C ASN A 1009 -42.75 -7.02 -9.84
N THR A 1010 -42.50 -5.93 -9.11
CA THR A 1010 -41.46 -4.96 -9.42
C THR A 1010 -40.58 -4.75 -8.20
N LEU A 1011 -39.27 -4.86 -8.38
CA LEU A 1011 -38.25 -4.61 -7.37
C LEU A 1011 -37.34 -3.47 -7.85
N CYS A 1012 -37.10 -2.47 -7.01
CA CYS A 1012 -36.09 -1.46 -7.22
C CYS A 1012 -34.92 -1.74 -6.27
N ALA A 1013 -33.69 -1.69 -6.78
CA ALA A 1013 -32.50 -1.85 -5.95
C ALA A 1013 -31.42 -0.83 -6.34
N ALA A 1014 -30.68 -0.34 -5.35
CA ALA A 1014 -29.63 0.64 -5.53
C ALA A 1014 -28.31 0.17 -4.93
N SER A 1015 -27.19 0.73 -5.41
CA SER A 1015 -25.85 0.42 -4.90
C SER A 1015 -24.92 1.61 -4.72
N TYR A 1016 -23.84 1.41 -3.95
CA TYR A 1016 -22.73 2.34 -3.75
C TYR A 1016 -22.01 2.67 -5.08
N GLY A 1017 -22.01 1.74 -6.03
CA GLY A 1017 -21.45 1.89 -7.36
C GLY A 1017 -22.20 2.87 -8.28
N GLY A 1018 -23.25 3.52 -7.77
CA GLY A 1018 -24.06 4.47 -8.52
C GLY A 1018 -25.10 3.82 -9.41
N TYR A 1019 -25.56 2.62 -9.08
CA TYR A 1019 -26.61 1.94 -9.84
C TYR A 1019 -27.95 2.03 -9.14
N LEU A 1020 -29.00 2.27 -9.92
CA LEU A 1020 -30.39 2.06 -9.50
C LEU A 1020 -31.08 1.24 -10.60
N VAL A 1021 -31.44 0.00 -10.26
CA VAL A 1021 -32.06 -0.94 -11.20
C VAL A 1021 -33.54 -1.10 -10.90
N GLN A 1022 -34.33 -1.28 -11.96
CA GLN A 1022 -35.71 -1.76 -11.88
C GLN A 1022 -35.74 -3.18 -12.43
N LEU A 1023 -36.23 -4.10 -11.62
CA LEU A 1023 -36.36 -5.51 -11.95
C LEU A 1023 -37.84 -5.90 -11.99
N GLU A 1024 -38.25 -6.63 -13.02
CA GLU A 1024 -39.64 -7.10 -13.16
C GLU A 1024 -39.69 -8.62 -13.19
N ARG A 1025 -40.71 -9.18 -12.54
CA ARG A 1025 -40.91 -10.62 -12.49
C ARG A 1025 -41.28 -11.14 -13.87
N SER A 1026 -40.56 -12.17 -14.34
CA SER A 1026 -40.74 -12.76 -15.66
C SER A 1026 -41.27 -14.19 -15.58
N GLU A 1027 -42.31 -14.48 -16.36
CA GLU A 1027 -42.79 -15.86 -16.59
C GLU A 1027 -41.97 -16.60 -17.66
N ALA A 1028 -41.15 -15.88 -18.43
CA ALA A 1028 -40.35 -16.44 -19.53
C ALA A 1028 -39.06 -17.16 -19.05
N GLY A 1029 -38.76 -17.12 -17.75
CA GLY A 1029 -37.56 -17.69 -17.14
C GLY A 1029 -36.59 -16.64 -16.63
N MET A 1030 -35.41 -17.10 -16.20
CA MET A 1030 -34.34 -16.24 -15.66
C MET A 1030 -33.74 -15.35 -16.75
N ASP A 1031 -33.27 -14.16 -16.36
CA ASP A 1031 -32.50 -13.29 -17.24
C ASP A 1031 -31.22 -14.01 -17.73
N LEU A 1032 -30.96 -13.98 -19.03
CA LEU A 1032 -29.77 -14.61 -19.62
C LEU A 1032 -28.48 -13.83 -19.35
N TYR A 1033 -28.59 -12.55 -18.95
CA TYR A 1033 -27.47 -11.63 -18.77
C TYR A 1033 -27.23 -11.20 -17.32
N SER A 1034 -28.14 -11.55 -16.40
CA SER A 1034 -27.96 -11.32 -14.97
C SER A 1034 -27.20 -12.47 -14.32
N ILE A 1035 -26.25 -12.17 -13.44
CA ILE A 1035 -25.68 -13.18 -12.54
C ILE A 1035 -26.69 -13.43 -11.42
N GLY A 1036 -26.98 -14.70 -11.11
CA GLY A 1036 -27.97 -15.10 -10.10
C GLY A 1036 -29.11 -16.00 -10.61
N THR A 1037 -30.02 -16.39 -9.74
CA THR A 1037 -31.09 -17.40 -9.96
C THR A 1037 -32.50 -16.84 -9.83
N SER A 1038 -32.64 -15.52 -9.68
CA SER A 1038 -33.94 -14.88 -9.44
C SER A 1038 -34.93 -15.01 -10.62
N PRO A 1039 -36.24 -14.94 -10.34
CA PRO A 1039 -37.27 -14.86 -11.37
C PRO A 1039 -37.45 -13.45 -11.96
N TYR A 1040 -36.55 -12.51 -11.69
CA TYR A 1040 -36.63 -11.14 -12.17
C TYR A 1040 -35.67 -10.88 -13.33
N VAL A 1041 -36.07 -9.96 -14.22
CA VAL A 1041 -35.27 -9.45 -15.33
C VAL A 1041 -35.07 -7.94 -15.15
N GLU A 1042 -33.89 -7.44 -15.49
CA GLU A 1042 -33.62 -5.99 -15.44
C GLU A 1042 -34.33 -5.29 -16.60
N THR A 1043 -35.23 -4.34 -16.29
CA THR A 1043 -35.98 -3.58 -17.30
C THR A 1043 -35.43 -2.17 -17.52
N SER A 1044 -34.74 -1.61 -16.53
CA SER A 1044 -33.95 -0.39 -16.71
C SER A 1044 -32.91 -0.21 -15.62
N ARG A 1045 -31.88 0.57 -15.92
CA ARG A 1045 -30.87 1.00 -14.96
C ARG A 1045 -30.54 2.48 -15.11
N TRP A 1046 -30.46 3.17 -13.98
CA TRP A 1046 -29.87 4.48 -13.88
C TRP A 1046 -28.46 4.38 -13.31
N ILE A 1047 -27.54 5.18 -13.86
CA ILE A 1047 -26.14 5.22 -13.45
C ILE A 1047 -25.76 6.65 -13.08
N PHE A 1048 -25.31 6.85 -11.85
CA PHE A 1048 -24.84 8.13 -11.31
C PHE A 1048 -23.35 8.03 -10.98
N TRP A 1049 -22.51 8.52 -11.89
CA TRP A 1049 -21.06 8.56 -11.71
C TRP A 1049 -20.55 10.00 -11.62
N LYS A 1050 -19.55 10.23 -10.76
CA LYS A 1050 -18.99 11.56 -10.48
C LYS A 1050 -18.23 12.17 -11.65
N ASP A 1051 -17.73 11.35 -12.58
CA ASP A 1051 -17.01 11.74 -13.78
C ASP A 1051 -17.93 11.91 -15.02
N GLU A 1052 -19.24 11.70 -14.87
CA GLU A 1052 -20.23 11.99 -15.91
C GLU A 1052 -20.93 13.34 -15.65
N ALA A 1053 -21.14 14.14 -16.71
CA ALA A 1053 -21.79 15.44 -16.59
C ALA A 1053 -23.29 15.35 -16.27
N THR A 1054 -23.93 14.24 -16.65
CA THR A 1054 -25.35 13.91 -16.41
C THR A 1054 -25.46 12.43 -16.08
N PRO A 1055 -26.48 11.99 -15.32
CA PRO A 1055 -26.70 10.55 -15.13
C PRO A 1055 -26.90 9.85 -16.47
N LEU A 1056 -26.56 8.57 -16.53
CA LEU A 1056 -26.82 7.73 -17.69
C LEU A 1056 -28.05 6.86 -17.41
N ARG A 1057 -28.74 6.48 -18.48
CA ARG A 1057 -29.77 5.46 -18.45
C ARG A 1057 -29.37 4.33 -19.37
N TRP A 1058 -29.54 3.11 -18.89
CA TRP A 1058 -29.25 1.88 -19.59
C TRP A 1058 -30.52 1.07 -19.78
#